data_AF-A0A2V6SFS4-F1
#
_entry.id   AF-A0A2V6SFS4-F1
#
_cell.length_a   1.000
_cell.length_b   1.000
_cell.length_c   1.000
_cell.angle_alpha   90.00
_cell.angle_beta   90.00
_cell.angle_gamma   90.00
#
_symmetry.space_group_name_H-M   'P 1'
#
loop_
_entity.id
_entity.type
_entity.pdbx_description
1 polymer ?
#
loop_
_entity_poly.entity_id
_entity_poly.type
_entity_poly.pdbx_seq_one_letter_code
_entity_poly.pdbx_strand_id
1 'polypeptide(L)'
;MRSRSGHPSRRALLLAALLSTAASPAAAFDLYRFDSAGQAVTVNGPSGTCPSPPRPRPVLFVHGHEFGSSGNGGSYETNFTAASGPSFKGALARSENQDLGVEAYYIQMRVANRSIVTDAQRIGQAIALIQACQDPTTPAGVRVAIIGYSKGTISSRLYLRSRQADLGSVFPNEVALDPPGTNPVSEFVALAPPNHGLRALAGLDSELPIQQLNDGVRRAFCTSYNEPLATDFMTKLNGAAPGGPWTGAQETPGNRADGAPVTSGTLFVAIYATGDRDLVGGDSPDPDGDCHAPPRKQAKNLGANAVNIAIDVPASPSSLTPSVDVHRNTVKHAEVICRALYTVVNHRAPSTGAASVCATASDGNPIVPFGNAVTLVLDHSGSMGTPACPGCQTKQAVLRDAAEIFLNLWLAVAGPKDRVGITYFRTAVSQYTAPGGDALVPVLPDTTALVGDLQNQVGSSSGLTAMGGGLQSAILQLQGTAGPLQGVGPNRNIVLFTDGLQNVNPVVQQTGQGLMIADQTGPVDAGIPTQLTQPISTYGVRIHTIGIGPGVVQPSQAILETIATGTGGVSRFDTDASALQQFFVMTLMDALNTSSPQLLAYRRGTLAGEETVEAFPVNAGIRKIVLELSWPRGASLELRVEKDGVDVTKDGRVIAGPFYRIFAIDLPASSVQAGSEWRLKIRGRPGVAYQAAAIVDDHRRAARARFARRDYRVGDALEVVLDLRDGAQAMREATVTATVLRPKDSVANLLAAYPARAEPPVRHEPAASAGQRASAQLLQDERLWSRILPAATTVRLQDDGKGTYRATLPAATVPGIYTVIFEAAARTAGHGELRRTGAVSTMVRAGQATAEKSDVKVVSLATTTRGREVELRLTPRDRLGNYLGPDQSAAVAVSVGDGAKAGEVRDLANGSYVVPIVVAERADPDPTVTVTIAGEPLVTGRVSSLATWTERGRLWFWLVVVSLVWAAALVLVLLAWRRHARRAP
;
A
#
# COMPACT_ATOMS: atom_id res chain seq x y z
N MET A 1 49.55 73.14 -2.96
CA MET A 1 48.72 73.70 -1.86
C MET A 1 47.97 72.56 -1.17
N ARG A 2 48.11 72.49 0.17
CA ARG A 2 47.32 71.75 1.19
C ARG A 2 47.19 70.21 1.14
N SER A 3 48.12 69.57 1.87
CA SER A 3 47.90 68.65 3.02
C SER A 3 46.49 68.08 3.28
N ARG A 4 46.40 66.75 3.41
CA ARG A 4 46.03 66.09 4.69
C ARG A 4 46.47 64.62 4.76
N SER A 5 46.94 64.27 5.96
CA SER A 5 47.58 63.05 6.45
C SER A 5 46.61 61.91 6.80
N GLY A 6 47.11 60.65 6.75
CA GLY A 6 46.53 59.52 7.50
C GLY A 6 47.05 58.13 7.11
N HIS A 7 48.02 57.59 7.87
CA HIS A 7 48.28 56.13 7.99
C HIS A 7 47.57 55.62 9.27
N PRO A 8 47.45 54.28 9.53
CA PRO A 8 47.38 53.10 8.66
C PRO A 8 46.29 52.08 9.13
N SER A 9 46.09 50.94 8.45
CA SER A 9 45.63 49.73 9.18
C SER A 9 46.19 48.42 8.62
N ARG A 10 46.79 47.65 9.53
CA ARG A 10 47.49 46.35 9.37
C ARG A 10 46.58 45.17 8.94
N ARG A 11 45.41 45.41 8.33
CA ARG A 11 44.45 44.34 8.02
C ARG A 11 44.61 43.70 6.64
N ALA A 12 45.35 44.32 5.72
CA ALA A 12 45.47 43.80 4.35
C ALA A 12 46.60 42.76 4.16
N LEU A 13 47.63 42.75 5.01
CA LEU A 13 48.75 41.79 4.90
C LEU A 13 48.57 40.50 5.71
N LEU A 14 47.57 40.41 6.61
CA LEU A 14 47.30 39.19 7.38
C LEU A 14 46.36 38.21 6.67
N LEU A 15 45.63 38.64 5.63
CA LEU A 15 44.66 37.77 4.93
C LEU A 15 45.29 36.91 3.82
N ALA A 16 46.46 37.30 3.29
CA ALA A 16 47.14 36.56 2.22
C ALA A 16 48.14 35.50 2.73
N ALA A 17 48.53 35.56 4.01
CA ALA A 17 49.44 34.58 4.64
C ALA A 17 48.71 33.44 5.40
N LEU A 18 47.36 33.44 5.43
CA LEU A 18 46.53 32.38 6.00
C LEU A 18 46.01 31.38 4.95
N LEU A 19 46.44 31.48 3.70
CA LEU A 19 45.97 30.65 2.58
C LEU A 19 47.04 29.72 1.97
N SER A 20 48.21 29.55 2.59
CA SER A 20 49.28 28.75 1.98
C SER A 20 50.15 27.92 2.94
N THR A 21 49.63 27.48 4.08
CA THR A 21 50.22 26.39 4.88
C THR A 21 49.13 25.57 5.59
N ALA A 22 48.34 24.82 4.82
CA ALA A 22 47.63 23.67 5.34
C ALA A 22 48.10 22.45 4.53
N ALA A 23 49.25 21.90 4.92
CA ALA A 23 49.45 20.47 4.70
C ALA A 23 48.25 19.79 5.37
N SER A 24 47.42 19.10 4.58
CA SER A 24 46.24 18.41 5.09
C SER A 24 46.63 17.55 6.29
N PRO A 25 46.01 17.70 7.47
CA PRO A 25 46.15 16.67 8.48
C PRO A 25 45.71 15.36 7.81
N ALA A 26 46.54 14.33 7.86
CA ALA A 26 46.19 13.01 7.35
C ALA A 26 44.76 12.67 7.82
N ALA A 27 43.84 12.39 6.88
CA ALA A 27 42.43 12.24 7.20
C ALA A 27 42.24 11.14 8.26
N ALA A 28 41.50 11.42 9.32
CA ALA A 28 41.28 10.49 10.44
C ALA A 28 40.51 9.22 10.04
N PHE A 29 39.83 9.25 8.90
CA PHE A 29 39.19 8.13 8.21
C PHE A 29 39.25 8.39 6.70
N ASP A 30 39.17 7.34 5.90
CA ASP A 30 38.90 7.42 4.47
C ASP A 30 37.44 7.07 4.23
N LEU A 31 36.77 7.89 3.43
CA LEU A 31 35.48 7.58 2.86
C LEU A 31 35.69 7.39 1.38
N TYR A 32 35.37 6.23 0.83
CA TYR A 32 35.53 5.96 -0.60
C TYR A 32 34.33 5.23 -1.19
N ARG A 33 34.26 5.25 -2.52
CA ARG A 33 33.31 4.52 -3.37
C ARG A 33 34.05 3.87 -4.52
N PHE A 34 33.44 2.93 -5.21
CA PHE A 34 33.97 2.41 -6.47
C PHE A 34 33.35 3.16 -7.65
N ASP A 35 34.15 3.49 -8.67
CA ASP A 35 33.65 4.02 -9.93
C ASP A 35 33.17 2.90 -10.88
N SER A 36 32.70 3.26 -12.07
CA SER A 36 32.23 2.31 -13.08
C SER A 36 33.33 1.38 -13.62
N ALA A 37 34.61 1.74 -13.42
CA ALA A 37 35.75 0.90 -13.75
C ALA A 37 36.17 -0.01 -12.57
N GLY A 38 35.46 0.06 -11.44
CA GLY A 38 35.76 -0.71 -10.23
C GLY A 38 36.96 -0.16 -9.44
N GLN A 39 37.41 1.07 -9.71
CA GLN A 39 38.49 1.72 -8.97
C GLN A 39 37.96 2.47 -7.76
N ALA A 40 38.69 2.40 -6.64
CA ALA A 40 38.34 3.12 -5.42
C ALA A 40 38.64 4.62 -5.57
N VAL A 41 37.64 5.45 -5.27
CA VAL A 41 37.70 6.91 -5.35
C VAL A 41 37.40 7.48 -3.97
N THR A 42 38.36 8.20 -3.40
CA THR A 42 38.24 8.84 -2.09
C THR A 42 37.35 10.09 -2.16
N VAL A 43 36.27 10.06 -1.38
CA VAL A 43 35.27 11.13 -1.27
C VAL A 43 35.80 12.31 -0.46
N ASN A 44 36.57 12.05 0.59
CA ASN A 44 37.16 13.07 1.47
C ASN A 44 38.63 13.41 1.13
N GLY A 45 39.05 13.15 -0.10
CA GLY A 45 40.40 13.45 -0.61
C GLY A 45 40.51 14.79 -1.35
N PRO A 46 41.74 15.23 -1.71
CA PRO A 46 41.98 16.51 -2.41
C PRO A 46 41.28 16.61 -3.77
N SER A 47 41.07 15.48 -4.42
CA SER A 47 40.36 15.36 -5.69
C SER A 47 38.87 15.10 -5.53
N GLY A 48 38.31 15.18 -4.31
CA GLY A 48 36.98 14.71 -3.92
C GLY A 48 35.91 14.88 -4.99
N THR A 49 35.68 13.81 -5.77
CA THR A 49 34.69 13.82 -6.84
C THR A 49 33.36 13.37 -6.24
N CYS A 50 32.49 14.34 -5.97
CA CYS A 50 31.08 14.06 -5.78
C CYS A 50 30.45 13.84 -7.18
N PRO A 51 29.88 12.66 -7.50
CA PRO A 51 29.20 12.41 -8.77
C PRO A 51 28.11 13.44 -9.15
N SER A 52 27.96 13.77 -10.43
CA SER A 52 26.85 14.62 -10.89
C SER A 52 25.48 13.90 -10.83
N PRO A 53 24.34 14.63 -10.72
CA PRO A 53 23.05 14.07 -10.29
C PRO A 53 22.28 13.35 -11.41
N PRO A 54 21.26 12.52 -11.10
CA PRO A 54 20.73 12.18 -9.77
C PRO A 54 21.02 10.73 -9.34
N ARG A 55 21.48 10.54 -8.10
CA ARG A 55 22.17 9.31 -7.68
C ARG A 55 21.26 8.25 -7.02
N PRO A 56 21.73 6.99 -6.97
CA PRO A 56 21.16 5.90 -6.16
C PRO A 56 21.22 6.18 -4.65
N ARG A 57 20.50 5.43 -3.82
CA ARG A 57 20.50 5.58 -2.36
C ARG A 57 21.90 5.36 -1.78
N PRO A 58 22.44 6.27 -0.94
CA PRO A 58 23.71 6.03 -0.29
C PRO A 58 23.61 4.98 0.81
N VAL A 59 24.53 4.01 0.77
CA VAL A 59 24.69 2.96 1.77
C VAL A 59 26.09 3.04 2.32
N LEU A 60 26.21 3.34 3.62
CA LEU A 60 27.48 3.38 4.32
C LEU A 60 27.78 1.99 4.91
N PHE A 61 28.79 1.34 4.37
CA PHE A 61 29.39 0.13 4.89
C PHE A 61 30.40 0.48 5.97
N VAL A 62 30.08 0.13 7.21
CA VAL A 62 30.90 0.42 8.39
C VAL A 62 31.56 -0.86 8.86
N HIS A 63 32.88 -0.95 8.67
CA HIS A 63 33.66 -2.05 9.20
C HIS A 63 34.27 -1.68 10.56
N GLY A 64 34.25 -2.61 11.51
CA GLY A 64 35.07 -2.52 12.71
C GLY A 64 36.43 -3.12 12.43
N HIS A 65 37.49 -2.29 12.42
CA HIS A 65 38.93 -2.61 12.30
C HIS A 65 39.38 -3.94 11.64
N GLU A 66 40.33 -3.83 10.70
CA GLU A 66 41.21 -4.96 10.38
C GLU A 66 42.13 -5.25 11.57
N PHE A 67 41.95 -6.39 12.21
CA PHE A 67 42.93 -6.94 13.14
C PHE A 67 44.18 -7.35 12.34
N GLY A 68 45.17 -6.46 12.24
CA GLY A 68 46.46 -6.74 11.61
C GLY A 68 46.74 -5.93 10.34
N SER A 69 48.00 -5.56 10.17
CA SER A 69 48.52 -4.62 9.18
C SER A 69 48.75 -5.22 7.78
N SER A 70 47.70 -5.69 7.10
CA SER A 70 47.82 -6.04 5.68
C SER A 70 46.68 -5.44 4.87
N GLY A 71 47.01 -4.47 4.01
CA GLY A 71 46.09 -3.69 3.18
C GLY A 71 45.35 -4.48 2.09
N ASN A 72 44.65 -5.55 2.48
CA ASN A 72 43.69 -6.25 1.64
C ASN A 72 42.30 -5.70 1.98
N GLY A 73 41.64 -5.09 0.98
CA GLY A 73 40.36 -4.36 1.13
C GLY A 73 39.35 -5.00 2.09
N GLY A 74 38.62 -4.15 2.81
CA GLY A 74 37.84 -4.52 4.00
C GLY A 74 36.85 -5.68 3.80
N SER A 75 36.29 -6.23 4.87
CA SER A 75 35.43 -7.45 4.86
C SER A 75 34.21 -7.43 3.91
N TYR A 76 33.88 -6.26 3.34
CA TYR A 76 32.83 -6.07 2.34
C TYR A 76 33.32 -6.22 0.89
N GLU A 77 34.64 -6.14 0.65
CA GLU A 77 35.31 -6.16 -0.64
C GLU A 77 35.79 -7.55 -1.05
N THR A 78 36.30 -8.32 -0.09
CA THR A 78 36.98 -9.59 -0.36
C THR A 78 36.53 -10.71 0.58
N ASN A 79 36.63 -11.96 0.10
CA ASN A 79 36.47 -13.13 0.94
C ASN A 79 37.85 -13.61 1.43
N PHE A 80 38.14 -13.45 2.73
CA PHE A 80 39.44 -13.80 3.36
C PHE A 80 39.92 -15.26 3.13
N THR A 81 39.05 -16.22 2.80
CA THR A 81 39.46 -17.63 2.61
C THR A 81 39.68 -18.00 1.14
N ALA A 82 39.13 -17.23 0.19
CA ALA A 82 39.32 -17.43 -1.24
C ALA A 82 38.99 -16.15 -2.01
N ALA A 83 39.80 -15.79 -3.01
CA ALA A 83 39.57 -14.61 -3.87
C ALA A 83 38.23 -14.65 -4.64
N SER A 84 37.56 -15.81 -4.71
CA SER A 84 36.37 -16.08 -5.53
C SER A 84 35.07 -16.35 -4.73
N GLY A 85 35.00 -15.96 -3.46
CA GLY A 85 33.79 -16.15 -2.64
C GLY A 85 32.87 -14.93 -2.54
N PRO A 86 31.64 -15.09 -2.01
CA PRO A 86 30.67 -14.00 -1.91
C PRO A 86 31.15 -12.79 -1.13
N SER A 87 30.82 -11.60 -1.61
CA SER A 87 31.06 -10.32 -0.93
C SER A 87 29.98 -9.30 -1.30
N PHE A 88 29.84 -8.23 -0.51
CA PHE A 88 28.92 -7.14 -0.86
C PHE A 88 29.35 -6.44 -2.15
N LYS A 89 30.66 -6.24 -2.35
CA LYS A 89 31.20 -5.70 -3.61
C LYS A 89 30.87 -6.61 -4.78
N GLY A 90 31.09 -7.93 -4.64
CA GLY A 90 30.77 -8.93 -5.66
C GLY A 90 29.28 -8.95 -6.00
N ALA A 91 28.42 -8.98 -4.99
CA ALA A 91 26.98 -8.92 -5.15
C ALA A 91 26.52 -7.64 -5.88
N LEU A 92 27.01 -6.47 -5.48
CA LEU A 92 26.63 -5.19 -6.10
C LEU A 92 27.19 -5.01 -7.53
N ALA A 93 28.30 -5.66 -7.87
CA ALA A 93 28.89 -5.60 -9.21
C ALA A 93 28.19 -6.52 -10.23
N ARG A 94 27.37 -7.47 -9.77
CA ARG A 94 26.65 -8.39 -10.66
C ARG A 94 25.70 -7.65 -11.59
N SER A 95 25.66 -8.06 -12.85
CA SER A 95 24.70 -7.54 -13.84
C SER A 95 23.26 -7.60 -13.36
N GLU A 96 22.91 -8.66 -12.63
CA GLU A 96 21.58 -8.87 -12.10
C GLU A 96 21.24 -7.90 -10.97
N ASN A 97 22.22 -7.29 -10.30
CA ASN A 97 22.03 -6.39 -9.17
C ASN A 97 22.38 -4.91 -9.50
N GLN A 98 22.73 -4.59 -10.75
CA GLN A 98 23.15 -3.24 -11.16
C GLN A 98 22.06 -2.17 -10.93
N ASP A 99 20.79 -2.58 -10.97
CA ASP A 99 19.62 -1.70 -10.84
C ASP A 99 19.01 -1.66 -9.42
N LEU A 100 19.73 -2.15 -8.40
CA LEU A 100 19.23 -2.12 -7.01
C LEU A 100 19.05 -0.70 -6.46
N GLY A 101 19.48 0.34 -7.18
CA GLY A 101 19.32 1.72 -6.75
C GLY A 101 20.12 2.04 -5.49
N VAL A 102 21.26 1.37 -5.30
CA VAL A 102 22.18 1.54 -4.17
C VAL A 102 23.52 2.08 -4.65
N GLU A 103 24.06 3.04 -3.90
CA GLU A 103 25.41 3.56 -4.04
C GLU A 103 26.19 3.22 -2.77
N ALA A 104 27.19 2.37 -2.90
CA ALA A 104 28.01 1.92 -1.79
C ALA A 104 29.10 2.94 -1.45
N TYR A 105 29.13 3.34 -0.18
CA TYR A 105 30.19 4.09 0.46
C TYR A 105 30.85 3.21 1.52
N TYR A 106 32.17 3.25 1.58
CA TYR A 106 32.94 2.47 2.53
C TYR A 106 33.71 3.43 3.42
N ILE A 107 33.57 3.24 4.73
CA ILE A 107 34.39 3.96 5.71
C ILE A 107 35.50 3.05 6.21
N GLN A 108 36.73 3.46 5.94
CA GLN A 108 37.92 2.83 6.49
C GLN A 108 38.55 3.78 7.50
N MET A 109 38.89 3.25 8.66
CA MET A 109 39.33 4.07 9.76
C MET A 109 40.78 3.72 10.13
N ARG A 110 41.70 4.68 9.96
CA ARG A 110 43.14 4.42 9.89
C ARG A 110 43.85 4.02 11.20
N VAL A 111 43.23 4.23 12.36
CA VAL A 111 43.88 4.01 13.69
C VAL A 111 43.22 2.86 14.46
N ALA A 112 43.87 1.71 14.60
CA ALA A 112 43.27 0.46 15.12
C ALA A 112 42.75 0.49 16.57
N ASN A 113 43.35 1.30 17.46
CA ASN A 113 43.03 1.29 18.90
C ASN A 113 42.35 2.59 19.37
N ARG A 114 41.13 2.86 18.88
CA ARG A 114 40.38 4.08 19.23
C ARG A 114 38.98 3.77 19.73
N SER A 115 38.49 4.62 20.63
CA SER A 115 37.16 4.50 21.24
C SER A 115 36.04 4.29 20.21
N ILE A 116 35.05 3.49 20.57
CA ILE A 116 33.77 3.34 19.86
C ILE A 116 33.06 4.70 19.74
N VAL A 117 33.25 5.62 20.69
CA VAL A 117 32.73 7.00 20.63
C VAL A 117 33.37 7.77 19.49
N THR A 118 34.69 7.68 19.34
CA THR A 118 35.40 8.27 18.20
C THR A 118 34.89 7.72 16.87
N ASP A 119 34.63 6.42 16.77
CA ASP A 119 34.07 5.82 15.56
C ASP A 119 32.67 6.31 15.24
N ALA A 120 31.80 6.43 16.25
CA ALA A 120 30.47 6.98 16.10
C ALA A 120 30.52 8.43 15.58
N GLN A 121 31.47 9.24 16.07
CA GLN A 121 31.70 10.59 15.57
C GLN A 121 32.16 10.58 14.10
N ARG A 122 33.08 9.69 13.72
CA ARG A 122 33.54 9.56 12.33
C ARG A 122 32.44 9.07 11.38
N ILE A 123 31.57 8.18 11.86
CA ILE A 123 30.37 7.76 11.12
C ILE A 123 29.46 8.97 10.88
N GLY A 124 29.23 9.81 11.89
CA GLY A 124 28.50 11.07 11.73
C GLY A 124 29.12 12.00 10.69
N GLN A 125 30.44 12.18 10.72
CA GLN A 125 31.18 12.96 9.72
C GLN A 125 31.07 12.37 8.31
N ALA A 126 31.18 11.06 8.16
CA ALA A 126 31.02 10.39 6.89
C ALA A 126 29.60 10.53 6.34
N ILE A 127 28.58 10.41 7.18
CA ILE A 127 27.19 10.66 6.77
C ILE A 127 27.02 12.10 6.32
N ALA A 128 27.56 13.08 7.03
CA ALA A 128 27.49 14.48 6.63
C ALA A 128 28.17 14.72 5.26
N LEU A 129 29.31 14.09 5.02
CA LEU A 129 29.99 14.14 3.71
C LEU A 129 29.18 13.48 2.61
N ILE A 130 28.59 12.31 2.87
CA ILE A 130 27.69 11.63 1.94
C ILE A 130 26.51 12.52 1.60
N GLN A 131 25.85 13.10 2.61
CA GLN A 131 24.71 13.99 2.43
C GLN A 131 25.08 15.21 1.59
N ALA A 132 26.22 15.85 1.89
CA ALA A 132 26.73 16.99 1.12
C ALA A 132 27.10 16.61 -0.32
N CYS A 133 27.66 15.42 -0.52
CA CYS A 133 27.96 14.93 -1.87
C CYS A 133 26.69 14.59 -2.64
N GLN A 134 25.69 13.96 -2.02
CA GLN A 134 24.47 13.46 -2.67
C GLN A 134 23.53 14.60 -3.05
N ASP A 135 23.38 15.58 -2.17
CA ASP A 135 22.59 16.78 -2.43
C ASP A 135 23.29 17.99 -1.77
N PRO A 136 24.14 18.71 -2.53
CA PRO A 136 24.79 19.91 -2.02
C PRO A 136 23.81 21.03 -1.64
N THR A 137 22.59 21.02 -2.21
CA THR A 137 21.58 22.06 -2.00
C THR A 137 20.73 21.79 -0.76
N THR A 138 20.40 20.53 -0.51
CA THR A 138 19.61 20.09 0.64
C THR A 138 20.21 18.85 1.32
N PRO A 139 21.45 18.93 1.89
CA PRO A 139 22.11 17.76 2.46
C PRO A 139 21.29 17.03 3.52
N ALA A 140 20.60 17.80 4.37
CA ALA A 140 19.74 17.26 5.43
C ALA A 140 18.53 16.45 4.92
N GLY A 141 18.17 16.58 3.63
CA GLY A 141 17.13 15.79 2.97
C GLY A 141 17.57 14.39 2.56
N VAL A 142 18.88 14.14 2.48
CA VAL A 142 19.45 12.85 2.09
C VAL A 142 19.42 11.91 3.29
N ARG A 143 18.88 10.70 3.08
CA ARG A 143 18.90 9.60 4.05
C ARG A 143 19.93 8.57 3.66
N VAL A 144 20.67 8.07 4.66
CA VAL A 144 21.74 7.08 4.48
C VAL A 144 21.33 5.78 5.14
N ALA A 145 21.50 4.66 4.45
CA ALA A 145 21.41 3.35 5.10
C ALA A 145 22.79 2.95 5.64
N ILE A 146 22.84 2.30 6.79
CA ILE A 146 24.08 1.79 7.38
C ILE A 146 24.04 0.27 7.37
N ILE A 147 25.09 -0.35 6.83
CA ILE A 147 25.38 -1.77 7.04
C ILE A 147 26.65 -1.82 7.89
N GLY A 148 26.49 -2.17 9.16
CA GLY A 148 27.58 -2.32 10.11
C GLY A 148 27.94 -3.78 10.30
N TYR A 149 29.20 -4.06 10.59
CA TYR A 149 29.67 -5.40 10.97
C TYR A 149 30.58 -5.33 12.19
N SER A 150 30.36 -6.25 13.15
CA SER A 150 31.14 -6.34 14.38
C SER A 150 31.19 -5.00 15.13
N LYS A 151 32.37 -4.47 15.52
CA LYS A 151 32.50 -3.15 16.16
C LYS A 151 31.79 -2.03 15.38
N GLY A 152 31.78 -2.10 14.04
CA GLY A 152 31.08 -1.14 13.19
C GLY A 152 29.58 -1.05 13.49
N THR A 153 28.95 -2.13 13.98
CA THR A 153 27.55 -2.08 14.42
C THR A 153 27.38 -1.24 15.68
N ILE A 154 28.27 -1.38 16.66
CA ILE A 154 28.13 -0.69 17.95
C ILE A 154 28.46 0.79 17.82
N SER A 155 29.46 1.15 17.02
CA SER A 155 29.73 2.55 16.69
C SER A 155 28.56 3.20 15.95
N SER A 156 27.94 2.49 15.01
CA SER A 156 26.74 2.97 14.30
C SER A 156 25.54 3.12 15.23
N ARG A 157 25.34 2.16 16.14
CA ARG A 157 24.29 2.20 17.15
C ARG A 157 24.47 3.35 18.13
N LEU A 158 25.71 3.59 18.58
CA LEU A 158 26.04 4.72 19.44
C LEU A 158 25.78 6.06 18.73
N TYR A 159 26.16 6.18 17.46
CA TYR A 159 25.81 7.33 16.63
C TYR A 159 24.29 7.56 16.58
N LEU A 160 23.52 6.51 16.27
CA LEU A 160 22.05 6.60 16.23
C LEU A 160 21.46 7.04 17.57
N ARG A 161 22.01 6.56 18.68
CA ARG A 161 21.58 6.95 20.01
C ARG A 161 21.94 8.40 20.33
N SER A 162 23.09 8.90 19.88
CA SER A 162 23.49 10.31 20.06
C SER A 162 22.53 11.27 19.35
N ARG A 163 21.87 10.83 18.26
CA ARG A 163 20.82 11.61 17.60
C ARG A 163 19.55 11.76 18.44
N GLN A 164 19.40 11.00 19.52
CA GLN A 164 18.16 10.92 20.31
C GLN A 164 18.32 11.32 21.76
N ALA A 165 19.51 11.16 22.33
CA ALA A 165 19.82 11.50 23.70
C ALA A 165 21.17 12.19 23.78
N ASP A 166 21.31 13.13 24.73
CA ASP A 166 22.60 13.73 25.01
C ASP A 166 23.50 12.70 25.69
N LEU A 167 24.46 12.19 24.92
CA LEU A 167 25.43 11.20 25.38
C LEU A 167 26.70 11.84 25.94
N GLY A 168 26.85 13.17 25.91
CA GLY A 168 28.01 13.86 26.49
C GLY A 168 28.07 13.70 28.01
N SER A 169 26.92 13.66 28.68
CA SER A 169 26.83 13.35 30.11
C SER A 169 27.04 11.86 30.44
N VAL A 170 26.78 10.98 29.46
CA VAL A 170 26.91 9.52 29.60
C VAL A 170 28.37 9.07 29.40
N PHE A 171 29.10 9.76 28.51
CA PHE A 171 30.51 9.51 28.20
C PHE A 171 31.35 10.80 28.36
N PRO A 172 31.52 11.32 29.60
CA PRO A 172 32.07 12.66 29.84
C PRO A 172 33.56 12.82 29.52
N ASN A 173 34.30 11.72 29.39
CA ASN A 173 35.74 11.70 29.10
C ASN A 173 36.05 11.38 27.64
N GLU A 174 35.04 11.34 26.78
CA GLU A 174 35.15 10.97 25.36
C GLU A 174 35.02 12.18 24.45
N VAL A 175 35.34 11.99 23.17
CA VAL A 175 35.11 13.02 22.16
C VAL A 175 33.61 13.32 22.06
N ALA A 176 33.28 14.61 21.99
CA ALA A 176 31.90 15.06 21.85
C ALA A 176 31.21 14.42 20.62
N LEU A 177 30.14 13.67 20.88
CA LEU A 177 29.22 13.19 19.86
C LEU A 177 28.31 14.32 19.39
N ASP A 178 27.77 14.17 18.18
CA ASP A 178 26.77 15.11 17.68
C ASP A 178 25.59 15.16 18.65
N PRO A 179 25.15 16.37 19.05
CA PRO A 179 24.03 16.53 19.98
C PRO A 179 22.73 15.98 19.35
N PRO A 180 21.69 15.74 20.17
CA PRO A 180 20.39 15.28 19.69
C PRO A 180 19.87 16.15 18.54
N GLY A 181 19.31 15.52 17.50
CA GLY A 181 18.88 16.23 16.32
C GLY A 181 18.27 15.32 15.26
N THR A 182 18.18 15.81 14.03
CA THR A 182 17.65 15.03 12.90
C THR A 182 18.47 13.76 12.70
N ASN A 183 17.84 12.60 12.75
CA ASN A 183 18.51 11.33 12.46
C ASN A 183 18.57 11.10 10.94
N PRO A 184 19.74 11.16 10.28
CA PRO A 184 19.83 11.01 8.83
C PRO A 184 19.74 9.55 8.36
N VAL A 185 19.59 8.58 9.26
CA VAL A 185 19.69 7.15 8.94
C VAL A 185 18.31 6.52 8.73
N SER A 186 18.08 5.94 7.56
CA SER A 186 16.82 5.26 7.21
C SER A 186 16.78 3.80 7.67
N GLU A 187 17.87 3.07 7.47
CA GLU A 187 18.06 1.67 7.85
C GLU A 187 19.40 1.50 8.55
N PHE A 188 19.42 0.67 9.59
CA PHE A 188 20.64 0.17 10.19
C PHE A 188 20.58 -1.35 10.25
N VAL A 189 21.36 -1.99 9.38
CA VAL A 189 21.56 -3.44 9.35
C VAL A 189 22.83 -3.77 10.11
N ALA A 190 22.67 -4.44 11.23
CA ALA A 190 23.74 -4.81 12.14
C ALA A 190 24.11 -6.29 11.93
N LEU A 191 25.26 -6.54 11.32
CA LEU A 191 25.78 -7.88 11.02
C LEU A 191 26.71 -8.33 12.15
N ALA A 192 26.46 -9.52 12.71
CA ALA A 192 27.21 -10.03 13.86
C ALA A 192 27.38 -8.94 14.97
N PRO A 193 26.29 -8.34 15.48
CA PRO A 193 26.40 -7.22 16.40
C PRO A 193 26.74 -7.65 17.84
N PRO A 194 27.76 -7.06 18.48
CA PRO A 194 28.03 -7.27 19.92
C PRO A 194 27.12 -6.40 20.78
N ASN A 195 25.79 -6.56 20.64
CA ASN A 195 24.79 -5.75 21.36
C ASN A 195 24.94 -5.83 22.88
N HIS A 196 25.56 -6.89 23.36
CA HIS A 196 25.74 -7.20 24.79
C HIS A 196 27.18 -7.60 25.15
N GLY A 197 28.13 -7.27 24.26
CA GLY A 197 29.56 -7.51 24.46
C GLY A 197 30.12 -8.73 23.74
N LEU A 198 31.38 -9.06 24.02
CA LEU A 198 32.12 -10.12 23.35
C LEU A 198 32.23 -11.39 24.20
N ARG A 199 32.45 -12.51 23.51
CA ARG A 199 32.98 -13.77 24.03
C ARG A 199 34.49 -13.61 24.29
N ALA A 200 34.97 -14.11 25.43
CA ALA A 200 36.35 -13.92 25.86
C ALA A 200 37.34 -14.44 24.82
N LEU A 201 38.26 -13.59 24.35
CA LEU A 201 39.35 -13.96 23.46
C LEU A 201 40.69 -13.61 24.11
N ALA A 202 41.51 -14.62 24.37
CA ALA A 202 42.88 -14.42 24.81
C ALA A 202 43.65 -13.63 23.74
N GLY A 203 44.31 -12.53 24.15
CA GLY A 203 45.26 -11.80 23.30
C GLY A 203 44.74 -10.54 22.59
N LEU A 204 43.46 -10.17 22.73
CA LEU A 204 42.90 -8.90 22.19
C LEU A 204 42.60 -7.85 23.29
N ASP A 205 43.07 -8.11 24.51
CA ASP A 205 42.76 -7.35 25.73
C ASP A 205 43.37 -5.94 25.80
N SER A 206 44.32 -5.61 24.93
CA SER A 206 44.99 -4.31 24.89
C SER A 206 44.24 -3.25 24.07
N GLU A 207 43.18 -3.63 23.36
CA GLU A 207 42.42 -2.72 22.50
C GLU A 207 41.23 -2.09 23.26
N LEU A 208 41.21 -0.76 23.35
CA LEU A 208 40.16 0.02 24.00
C LEU A 208 38.74 -0.36 23.54
N PRO A 209 38.45 -0.58 22.23
CA PRO A 209 37.15 -1.10 21.81
C PRO A 209 36.74 -2.43 22.42
N ILE A 210 37.68 -3.35 22.60
CA ILE A 210 37.43 -4.66 23.20
C ILE A 210 37.11 -4.48 24.67
N GLN A 211 37.87 -3.60 25.35
CA GLN A 211 37.63 -3.24 26.74
C GLN A 211 36.24 -2.60 26.90
N GLN A 212 35.85 -1.69 25.99
CA GLN A 212 34.52 -1.06 25.95
C GLN A 212 33.40 -2.07 25.71
N LEU A 213 33.55 -2.98 24.74
CA LEU A 213 32.56 -4.04 24.50
C LEU A 213 32.43 -5.00 25.68
N ASN A 214 33.47 -5.12 26.51
CA ASN A 214 33.48 -5.92 27.73
C ASN A 214 33.15 -5.13 29.01
N ASP A 215 32.56 -3.93 28.90
CA ASP A 215 32.19 -3.07 30.05
C ASP A 215 33.37 -2.72 30.98
N GLY A 216 34.61 -2.76 30.48
CA GLY A 216 35.81 -2.48 31.28
C GLY A 216 36.26 -3.67 32.14
N VAL A 217 35.71 -4.86 31.93
CA VAL A 217 36.03 -6.07 32.72
C VAL A 217 36.63 -7.18 31.85
N ARG A 218 37.77 -7.72 32.28
CA ARG A 218 38.37 -8.96 31.75
C ARG A 218 37.52 -10.14 32.17
N ARG A 219 36.59 -10.55 31.31
CA ARG A 219 35.62 -11.62 31.63
C ARG A 219 36.28 -12.97 31.97
N ALA A 220 37.41 -13.29 31.35
CA ALA A 220 38.15 -14.53 31.65
C ALA A 220 38.88 -14.52 33.01
N PHE A 221 39.10 -13.33 33.59
CA PHE A 221 39.93 -13.16 34.79
C PHE A 221 39.23 -12.39 35.91
N CYS A 222 37.97 -12.00 35.72
CA CYS A 222 37.19 -11.27 36.71
C CYS A 222 37.91 -10.01 37.26
N THR A 223 38.67 -9.33 36.40
CA THR A 223 39.49 -8.16 36.77
C THR A 223 39.18 -6.96 35.90
N SER A 224 39.30 -5.76 36.46
CA SER A 224 39.14 -4.52 35.69
C SER A 224 40.27 -4.36 34.66
N TYR A 225 39.97 -3.82 33.48
CA TYR A 225 40.99 -3.32 32.55
C TYR A 225 41.68 -2.05 33.06
N ASN A 226 41.14 -1.40 34.10
CA ASN A 226 41.56 -0.08 34.61
C ASN A 226 41.54 1.01 33.53
N GLU A 227 40.62 0.89 32.57
CA GLU A 227 40.42 1.84 31.49
C GLU A 227 39.14 2.65 31.74
N PRO A 228 39.23 3.92 32.15
CA PRO A 228 38.07 4.75 32.47
C PRO A 228 37.08 4.92 31.31
N LEU A 229 37.56 4.86 30.06
CA LEU A 229 36.72 4.97 28.87
C LEU A 229 35.92 3.69 28.57
N ALA A 230 36.26 2.58 29.22
CA ALA A 230 35.64 1.27 29.04
C ALA A 230 34.62 0.93 30.14
N THR A 231 34.76 1.50 31.34
CA THR A 231 33.91 1.20 32.49
C THR A 231 32.42 1.38 32.18
N ASP A 232 31.65 0.30 32.31
CA ASP A 232 30.20 0.24 32.08
C ASP A 232 29.76 0.71 30.68
N PHE A 233 30.63 0.66 29.68
CA PHE A 233 30.35 1.26 28.36
C PHE A 233 29.09 0.71 27.67
N MET A 234 28.95 -0.60 27.55
CA MET A 234 27.78 -1.27 26.97
C MET A 234 26.56 -1.12 27.87
N THR A 235 26.76 -1.17 29.19
CA THR A 235 25.70 -0.92 30.18
C THR A 235 25.10 0.48 30.00
N LYS A 236 25.96 1.50 29.91
CA LYS A 236 25.62 2.89 29.59
C LYS A 236 24.98 3.01 28.22
N LEU A 237 25.52 2.35 27.18
CA LEU A 237 24.97 2.34 25.82
C LEU A 237 23.53 1.80 25.77
N ASN A 238 23.25 0.77 26.57
CA ASN A 238 21.94 0.12 26.64
C ASN A 238 20.94 0.85 27.56
N GLY A 239 21.34 1.97 28.16
CA GLY A 239 20.50 2.80 29.03
C GLY A 239 20.25 2.24 30.43
N ALA A 240 20.92 1.14 30.78
CA ALA A 240 20.82 0.57 32.11
C ALA A 240 21.70 1.34 33.10
N ALA A 241 21.21 1.50 34.33
CA ALA A 241 22.08 1.85 35.46
C ALA A 241 23.02 0.67 35.75
N PRO A 242 24.26 0.93 36.24
CA PRO A 242 25.13 -0.13 36.74
C PRO A 242 24.38 -1.03 37.74
N GLY A 243 24.31 -2.34 37.46
CA GLY A 243 23.59 -3.33 38.29
C GLY A 243 22.06 -3.32 38.21
N GLY A 244 21.43 -2.48 37.39
CA GLY A 244 19.96 -2.36 37.29
C GLY A 244 19.29 -3.38 36.33
N PRO A 245 17.97 -3.64 36.50
CA PRO A 245 17.20 -4.50 35.59
C PRO A 245 17.07 -3.84 34.21
N TRP A 246 17.20 -4.64 33.15
CA TRP A 246 17.15 -4.16 31.77
C TRP A 246 15.85 -4.54 31.08
N THR A 247 15.24 -3.58 30.41
CA THR A 247 13.89 -3.70 29.83
C THR A 247 13.89 -3.84 28.30
N GLY A 248 15.06 -3.84 27.64
CA GLY A 248 15.20 -3.92 26.17
C GLY A 248 14.78 -2.65 25.41
N ALA A 249 13.79 -1.91 25.90
CA ALA A 249 13.20 -0.73 25.24
C ALA A 249 14.19 0.41 24.93
N GLN A 250 15.33 0.46 25.63
CA GLN A 250 16.35 1.50 25.50
C GLN A 250 17.54 1.11 24.61
N GLU A 251 17.51 -0.09 24.02
CA GLU A 251 18.62 -0.53 23.18
C GLU A 251 18.71 0.24 21.87
N THR A 252 17.56 0.46 21.26
CA THR A 252 17.40 1.14 19.98
C THR A 252 16.23 2.09 20.11
N PRO A 253 16.38 3.15 20.94
CA PRO A 253 15.32 4.14 21.07
C PRO A 253 15.07 4.74 19.67
N GLY A 254 13.87 5.27 19.44
CA GLY A 254 13.51 5.95 18.18
C GLY A 254 13.61 5.10 16.90
N ASN A 255 13.67 3.77 17.03
CA ASN A 255 13.56 2.86 15.89
C ASN A 255 12.11 2.79 15.40
N ARG A 256 11.93 2.59 14.09
CA ARG A 256 10.61 2.39 13.49
C ARG A 256 10.26 0.92 13.44
N ALA A 257 8.96 0.61 13.56
CA ALA A 257 8.44 -0.72 13.26
C ALA A 257 8.73 -1.09 11.79
N ASP A 258 8.95 -2.38 11.53
CA ASP A 258 9.01 -2.88 10.16
C ASP A 258 7.71 -2.55 9.41
N GLY A 259 7.84 -2.06 8.17
CA GLY A 259 6.71 -1.55 7.38
C GLY A 259 6.24 -0.11 7.71
N ALA A 260 6.77 0.53 8.76
CA ALA A 260 6.51 1.95 9.02
C ALA A 260 7.29 2.85 8.04
N PRO A 261 6.84 4.09 7.75
CA PRO A 261 7.54 5.00 6.84
C PRO A 261 9.00 5.24 7.24
N VAL A 262 9.92 5.34 6.28
CA VAL A 262 11.37 5.61 6.48
C VAL A 262 11.69 6.90 7.25
N THR A 263 10.64 7.69 7.46
CA THR A 263 10.61 9.04 8.00
C THR A 263 10.33 9.01 9.50
N SER A 264 9.78 7.90 10.01
CA SER A 264 9.37 7.73 11.41
C SER A 264 10.49 7.26 12.32
N GLY A 265 11.70 7.00 11.77
CA GLY A 265 12.86 6.53 12.52
C GLY A 265 13.74 5.61 11.67
N THR A 266 14.76 5.05 12.31
CA THR A 266 15.64 4.06 11.67
C THR A 266 15.04 2.67 11.81
N LEU A 267 14.96 1.89 10.73
CA LEU A 267 14.68 0.46 10.83
C LEU A 267 15.94 -0.25 11.31
N PHE A 268 15.85 -0.90 12.47
CA PHE A 268 16.97 -1.65 13.04
C PHE A 268 16.81 -3.15 12.73
N VAL A 269 17.78 -3.74 12.04
CA VAL A 269 17.79 -5.17 11.73
C VAL A 269 19.10 -5.80 12.21
N ALA A 270 19.04 -6.74 13.14
CA ALA A 270 20.19 -7.54 13.55
C ALA A 270 20.20 -8.86 12.78
N ILE A 271 21.31 -9.17 12.11
CA ILE A 271 21.56 -10.45 11.45
C ILE A 271 22.74 -11.12 12.14
N TYR A 272 22.53 -12.30 12.73
CA TYR A 272 23.50 -12.97 13.57
C TYR A 272 23.45 -14.49 13.40
N ALA A 273 24.48 -15.18 13.86
CA ALA A 273 24.54 -16.64 13.75
C ALA A 273 23.54 -17.31 14.69
N THR A 274 22.84 -18.35 14.20
CA THR A 274 21.91 -19.16 15.00
C THR A 274 22.59 -19.70 16.25
N GLY A 275 21.86 -19.65 17.37
CA GLY A 275 22.35 -20.11 18.69
C GLY A 275 23.45 -19.24 19.28
N ASP A 276 23.60 -17.99 18.80
CA ASP A 276 24.62 -17.05 19.27
C ASP A 276 26.05 -17.64 19.18
N ARG A 277 26.28 -18.55 18.21
CA ARG A 277 27.56 -19.24 17.97
C ARG A 277 28.70 -18.30 17.56
N ASP A 278 28.36 -17.07 17.20
CA ASP A 278 29.28 -16.01 16.83
C ASP A 278 30.05 -15.48 18.06
N LEU A 279 31.22 -14.89 17.83
CA LEU A 279 32.04 -14.24 18.85
C LEU A 279 31.31 -13.12 19.61
N VAL A 280 30.31 -12.50 18.98
CA VAL A 280 29.60 -11.31 19.48
C VAL A 280 28.30 -11.60 20.26
N GLY A 281 28.02 -12.89 20.54
CA GLY A 281 26.79 -13.36 21.20
C GLY A 281 26.89 -13.61 22.72
N GLY A 282 28.10 -13.52 23.29
CA GLY A 282 28.36 -13.75 24.72
C GLY A 282 28.62 -15.21 25.12
N ASP A 283 29.40 -15.40 26.19
CA ASP A 283 29.73 -16.71 26.78
C ASP A 283 28.65 -17.27 27.73
N SER A 284 28.74 -18.56 28.04
CA SER A 284 28.16 -19.12 29.27
C SER A 284 28.79 -18.47 30.50
N PRO A 285 28.07 -18.31 31.63
CA PRO A 285 28.73 -18.00 32.88
C PRO A 285 29.75 -19.10 33.16
N ASP A 286 30.91 -18.68 33.63
CA ASP A 286 31.73 -19.56 34.46
C ASP A 286 30.82 -20.08 35.59
N PRO A 287 30.76 -21.40 35.85
CA PRO A 287 29.99 -21.97 36.97
C PRO A 287 30.30 -21.31 38.34
N ASP A 288 31.41 -20.59 38.47
CA ASP A 288 31.90 -20.05 39.74
C ASP A 288 31.50 -18.60 40.08
N GLY A 289 30.63 -17.95 39.29
CA GLY A 289 29.78 -16.87 39.79
C GLY A 289 30.40 -15.47 40.02
N ASP A 290 29.94 -14.55 39.18
CA ASP A 290 29.73 -13.11 39.42
C ASP A 290 30.93 -12.17 39.65
N CYS A 291 31.20 -11.33 38.64
CA CYS A 291 31.81 -10.00 38.87
C CYS A 291 30.88 -8.84 38.47
N HIS A 292 29.58 -9.10 38.61
CA HIS A 292 28.51 -8.20 39.05
C HIS A 292 27.40 -7.87 38.02
N ALA A 293 26.64 -8.94 37.67
CA ALA A 293 25.23 -9.00 37.18
C ALA A 293 24.92 -9.05 35.66
N PRO A 294 23.76 -9.64 35.28
CA PRO A 294 23.64 -10.97 34.68
C PRO A 294 24.07 -11.03 33.20
N PRO A 295 24.56 -12.19 32.73
CA PRO A 295 25.01 -12.38 31.35
C PRO A 295 23.88 -12.13 30.35
N ARG A 296 24.01 -11.10 29.52
CA ARG A 296 23.05 -10.77 28.45
C ARG A 296 23.48 -11.49 27.17
N LYS A 297 23.20 -12.80 27.12
CA LYS A 297 23.73 -13.79 26.15
C LYS A 297 23.07 -13.74 24.76
N GLN A 298 23.07 -12.60 24.07
CA GLN A 298 22.25 -12.48 22.86
C GLN A 298 22.90 -11.55 21.84
N ALA A 299 23.11 -12.01 20.61
CA ALA A 299 23.42 -11.13 19.49
C ALA A 299 22.19 -10.33 19.05
N LYS A 300 20.97 -10.82 19.33
CA LYS A 300 19.73 -10.07 19.07
C LYS A 300 19.67 -8.75 19.83
N ASN A 301 18.97 -7.78 19.24
CA ASN A 301 18.60 -6.53 19.88
C ASN A 301 17.21 -6.64 20.50
N LEU A 302 17.03 -6.21 21.74
CA LEU A 302 15.76 -6.28 22.46
C LEU A 302 14.95 -4.97 22.43
N GLY A 303 15.30 -4.04 21.56
CA GLY A 303 14.45 -2.89 21.29
C GLY A 303 13.09 -3.31 20.73
N ALA A 304 12.04 -2.60 21.12
CA ALA A 304 10.65 -2.97 20.83
C ALA A 304 10.32 -3.18 19.34
N ASN A 305 11.02 -2.46 18.45
CA ASN A 305 10.84 -2.56 16.99
C ASN A 305 12.05 -3.16 16.26
N ALA A 306 13.01 -3.75 16.97
CA ALA A 306 14.17 -4.35 16.33
C ALA A 306 13.80 -5.68 15.65
N VAL A 307 14.20 -5.84 14.39
CA VAL A 307 14.05 -7.12 13.69
C VAL A 307 15.29 -7.97 13.90
N ASN A 308 15.13 -9.20 14.34
CA ASN A 308 16.21 -10.12 14.66
C ASN A 308 16.16 -11.34 13.75
N ILE A 309 17.25 -11.59 13.02
CA ILE A 309 17.36 -12.64 12.01
C ILE A 309 18.55 -13.54 12.36
N ALA A 310 18.26 -14.78 12.74
CA ALA A 310 19.27 -15.81 12.98
C ALA A 310 19.56 -16.60 11.70
N ILE A 311 20.83 -16.74 11.32
CA ILE A 311 21.28 -17.47 10.13
C ILE A 311 22.24 -18.59 10.54
N ASP A 312 22.08 -19.77 9.96
CA ASP A 312 23.04 -20.86 10.14
C ASP A 312 24.30 -20.56 9.30
N VAL A 313 25.29 -19.95 9.93
CA VAL A 313 26.61 -19.68 9.34
C VAL A 313 27.56 -20.81 9.75
N PRO A 314 28.14 -21.57 8.80
CA PRO A 314 29.03 -22.68 9.10
C PRO A 314 30.40 -22.20 9.61
N ALA A 315 30.96 -22.93 10.58
CA ALA A 315 32.37 -22.86 10.95
C ALA A 315 33.21 -23.74 10.01
N SER A 316 34.53 -23.50 9.93
CA SER A 316 35.41 -24.43 9.25
C SER A 316 35.41 -25.79 9.97
N PRO A 317 35.25 -26.94 9.28
CA PRO A 317 35.23 -28.27 9.90
C PRO A 317 36.49 -28.61 10.70
N SER A 318 37.61 -27.94 10.41
CA SER A 318 38.92 -28.14 11.05
C SER A 318 39.31 -27.02 12.02
N SER A 319 38.38 -26.15 12.41
CA SER A 319 38.68 -24.98 13.24
C SER A 319 38.88 -25.32 14.71
N LEU A 320 40.00 -24.85 15.28
CA LEU A 320 40.20 -24.81 16.73
C LEU A 320 39.46 -23.62 17.38
N THR A 321 38.91 -22.69 16.60
CA THR A 321 38.18 -21.51 17.07
C THR A 321 36.86 -21.29 16.29
N PRO A 322 35.87 -22.21 16.40
CA PRO A 322 34.66 -22.18 15.57
C PRO A 322 33.87 -20.86 15.64
N SER A 323 33.83 -20.19 16.79
CA SER A 323 33.13 -18.90 16.94
C SER A 323 33.81 -17.76 16.18
N VAL A 324 35.14 -17.78 16.07
CA VAL A 324 35.91 -16.81 15.28
C VAL A 324 35.66 -17.02 13.79
N ASP A 325 35.57 -18.27 13.36
CA ASP A 325 35.24 -18.59 11.97
C ASP A 325 33.81 -18.20 11.62
N VAL A 326 32.84 -18.51 12.48
CA VAL A 326 31.46 -18.05 12.33
C VAL A 326 31.42 -16.54 12.22
N HIS A 327 32.08 -15.81 13.13
CA HIS A 327 32.17 -14.35 13.09
C HIS A 327 32.67 -13.87 11.73
N ARG A 328 33.85 -14.35 11.30
CA ARG A 328 34.50 -13.98 10.04
C ARG A 328 33.68 -14.33 8.80
N ASN A 329 32.89 -15.40 8.87
CA ASN A 329 32.06 -15.88 7.77
C ASN A 329 30.73 -15.15 7.68
N THR A 330 30.17 -14.64 8.80
CA THR A 330 28.85 -14.00 8.83
C THR A 330 28.72 -12.91 7.76
N VAL A 331 29.66 -11.97 7.67
CA VAL A 331 29.60 -10.85 6.70
C VAL A 331 29.76 -11.26 5.22
N LYS A 332 30.23 -12.49 4.98
CA LYS A 332 30.46 -13.03 3.62
C LYS A 332 29.46 -14.12 3.26
N HIS A 333 28.60 -14.51 4.19
CA HIS A 333 27.64 -15.54 3.93
C HIS A 333 26.60 -15.01 2.93
N ALA A 334 26.37 -15.74 1.83
CA ALA A 334 25.48 -15.28 0.74
C ALA A 334 24.09 -14.89 1.27
N GLU A 335 23.55 -15.65 2.22
CA GLU A 335 22.27 -15.34 2.87
C GLU A 335 22.32 -14.07 3.72
N VAL A 336 23.43 -13.79 4.39
CA VAL A 336 23.57 -12.57 5.19
C VAL A 336 23.67 -11.34 4.28
N ILE A 337 24.46 -11.43 3.20
CA ILE A 337 24.57 -10.38 2.18
C ILE A 337 23.20 -10.12 1.53
N CYS A 338 22.51 -11.20 1.15
CA CYS A 338 21.16 -11.16 0.60
C CYS A 338 20.20 -10.38 1.50
N ARG A 339 20.06 -10.78 2.77
CA ARG A 339 19.09 -10.18 3.68
C ARG A 339 19.44 -8.74 4.03
N ALA A 340 20.73 -8.42 4.11
CA ALA A 340 21.19 -7.06 4.34
C ALA A 340 20.83 -6.13 3.17
N LEU A 341 21.19 -6.52 1.94
CA LEU A 341 20.87 -5.74 0.74
C LEU A 341 19.36 -5.67 0.50
N TYR A 342 18.64 -6.78 0.71
CA TYR A 342 17.17 -6.81 0.66
C TYR A 342 16.56 -5.78 1.60
N THR A 343 17.05 -5.71 2.85
CA THR A 343 16.55 -4.77 3.86
C THR A 343 16.71 -3.33 3.41
N VAL A 344 17.87 -3.01 2.86
CA VAL A 344 18.19 -1.67 2.36
C VAL A 344 17.36 -1.32 1.13
N VAL A 345 17.27 -2.22 0.15
CA VAL A 345 16.55 -1.99 -1.12
C VAL A 345 15.05 -1.85 -0.88
N ASN A 346 14.49 -2.68 0.01
CA ASN A 346 13.04 -2.75 0.22
C ASN A 346 12.55 -1.97 1.45
N HIS A 347 13.43 -1.31 2.21
CA HIS A 347 13.11 -0.60 3.46
C HIS A 347 12.42 -1.45 4.54
N ARG A 348 12.56 -2.76 4.44
CA ARG A 348 11.89 -3.74 5.30
C ARG A 348 12.72 -5.00 5.42
N ALA A 349 12.65 -5.64 6.57
CA ALA A 349 13.33 -6.91 6.75
C ALA A 349 12.60 -8.03 5.97
N PRO A 350 13.31 -9.08 5.52
CA PRO A 350 12.66 -10.29 5.04
C PRO A 350 12.05 -11.09 6.21
N SER A 351 10.99 -11.87 5.94
CA SER A 351 10.33 -12.68 6.98
C SER A 351 11.32 -13.64 7.65
N THR A 352 11.25 -13.72 8.98
CA THR A 352 12.21 -14.40 9.86
C THR A 352 12.17 -15.93 9.81
N GLY A 353 11.27 -16.54 9.03
CA GLY A 353 11.12 -18.01 8.89
C GLY A 353 11.16 -18.55 7.45
N ALA A 354 11.47 -17.72 6.44
CA ALA A 354 11.54 -18.17 5.05
C ALA A 354 12.88 -18.85 4.73
N ALA A 355 12.85 -19.84 3.82
CA ALA A 355 14.01 -20.32 3.08
C ALA A 355 14.77 -19.15 2.41
N SER A 356 15.99 -19.40 1.92
CA SER A 356 16.84 -18.37 1.33
C SER A 356 16.06 -17.41 0.43
N VAL A 357 16.09 -16.11 0.78
CA VAL A 357 15.26 -15.07 0.14
C VAL A 357 15.83 -14.67 -1.23
N CYS A 358 17.07 -15.05 -1.51
CA CYS A 358 17.78 -14.76 -2.75
C CYS A 358 18.17 -16.06 -3.44
N ALA A 359 18.22 -16.02 -4.77
CA ALA A 359 18.97 -17.02 -5.52
C ALA A 359 20.48 -16.78 -5.32
N THR A 360 21.27 -17.84 -5.31
CA THR A 360 22.74 -17.75 -5.32
C THR A 360 23.24 -18.06 -6.73
N ALA A 361 24.02 -17.15 -7.31
CA ALA A 361 24.62 -17.35 -8.62
C ALA A 361 25.77 -18.37 -8.57
N SER A 362 26.27 -18.78 -9.74
CA SER A 362 27.35 -19.76 -9.88
C SER A 362 28.68 -19.31 -9.25
N ASP A 363 28.87 -18.00 -9.04
CA ASP A 363 30.03 -17.41 -8.35
C ASP A 363 29.83 -17.30 -6.83
N GLY A 364 28.71 -17.81 -6.30
CA GLY A 364 28.38 -17.77 -4.89
C GLY A 364 27.78 -16.45 -4.39
N ASN A 365 27.69 -15.40 -5.22
CA ASN A 365 27.08 -14.12 -4.83
C ASN A 365 25.55 -14.19 -4.90
N PRO A 366 24.82 -13.56 -3.96
CA PRO A 366 23.36 -13.53 -4.00
C PRO A 366 22.84 -12.57 -5.09
N ILE A 367 21.75 -12.99 -5.73
CA ILE A 367 20.92 -12.13 -6.58
C ILE A 367 19.80 -11.57 -5.70
N VAL A 368 19.85 -10.27 -5.42
CA VAL A 368 18.90 -9.61 -4.52
C VAL A 368 17.61 -9.37 -5.30
N PRO A 369 16.45 -9.84 -4.83
CA PRO A 369 15.22 -9.63 -5.56
C PRO A 369 14.83 -8.15 -5.55
N PHE A 370 14.62 -7.59 -6.75
CA PHE A 370 14.05 -6.28 -7.02
C PHE A 370 13.17 -6.41 -8.27
N GLY A 371 11.98 -5.80 -8.27
CA GLY A 371 11.00 -5.95 -9.34
C GLY A 371 9.59 -6.12 -8.77
N ASN A 372 8.61 -5.52 -9.45
CA ASN A 372 7.20 -5.64 -9.09
C ASN A 372 6.59 -6.86 -9.79
N ALA A 373 5.78 -7.61 -9.08
CA ALA A 373 4.91 -8.61 -9.69
C ALA A 373 3.45 -8.18 -9.57
N VAL A 374 2.75 -8.10 -10.70
CA VAL A 374 1.32 -7.80 -10.74
C VAL A 374 0.60 -8.87 -11.55
N THR A 375 -0.41 -9.49 -10.96
CA THR A 375 -1.32 -10.38 -11.69
C THR A 375 -2.66 -9.69 -11.90
N LEU A 376 -3.10 -9.58 -13.15
CA LEU A 376 -4.44 -9.13 -13.49
C LEU A 376 -5.40 -10.31 -13.36
N VAL A 377 -6.46 -10.16 -12.56
CA VAL A 377 -7.49 -11.18 -12.36
C VAL A 377 -8.79 -10.64 -12.94
N LEU A 378 -9.15 -11.13 -14.12
CA LEU A 378 -10.10 -10.51 -15.03
C LEU A 378 -11.36 -11.36 -15.17
N ASP A 379 -12.51 -10.76 -14.84
CA ASP A 379 -13.82 -11.39 -14.94
C ASP A 379 -14.34 -11.43 -16.39
N HIS A 380 -14.56 -12.64 -16.89
CA HIS A 380 -15.11 -12.93 -18.22
C HIS A 380 -16.44 -13.72 -18.14
N SER A 381 -17.12 -13.66 -16.99
CA SER A 381 -18.44 -14.25 -16.75
C SER A 381 -19.55 -13.62 -17.61
N GLY A 382 -20.72 -14.25 -17.64
CA GLY A 382 -21.87 -13.81 -18.42
C GLY A 382 -22.41 -12.47 -17.97
N SER A 383 -22.35 -12.17 -16.66
CA SER A 383 -22.74 -10.86 -16.13
C SER A 383 -21.91 -9.71 -16.72
N MET A 384 -20.65 -9.95 -17.09
CA MET A 384 -19.75 -8.99 -17.75
C MET A 384 -20.09 -8.74 -19.22
N GLY A 385 -20.91 -9.60 -19.82
CA GLY A 385 -21.42 -9.46 -21.19
C GLY A 385 -22.52 -8.41 -21.35
N THR A 386 -23.02 -7.82 -20.26
CA THR A 386 -24.06 -6.77 -20.33
C THR A 386 -23.45 -5.39 -20.62
N PRO A 387 -24.20 -4.47 -21.26
CA PRO A 387 -23.78 -3.08 -21.47
C PRO A 387 -23.38 -2.41 -20.15
N ALA A 388 -22.28 -1.64 -20.16
CA ALA A 388 -21.83 -0.89 -18.98
C ALA A 388 -22.76 0.29 -18.62
N CYS A 389 -23.46 0.81 -19.63
CA CYS A 389 -24.52 1.81 -19.54
C CYS A 389 -25.49 1.63 -20.73
N PRO A 390 -26.70 2.22 -20.69
CA PRO A 390 -27.58 2.26 -21.85
C PRO A 390 -26.86 2.75 -23.10
N GLY A 391 -26.85 1.93 -24.16
CA GLY A 391 -26.21 2.25 -25.44
C GLY A 391 -24.67 2.15 -25.48
N CYS A 392 -24.03 1.74 -24.38
CA CYS A 392 -22.58 1.65 -24.28
C CYS A 392 -22.03 0.27 -24.66
N GLN A 393 -20.70 0.16 -24.76
CA GLN A 393 -20.01 -1.13 -24.85
C GLN A 393 -20.30 -2.03 -23.63
N THR A 394 -20.08 -3.33 -23.78
CA THR A 394 -20.21 -4.28 -22.66
C THR A 394 -19.14 -4.03 -21.60
N LYS A 395 -19.42 -4.36 -20.34
CA LYS A 395 -18.45 -4.25 -19.24
C LYS A 395 -17.14 -4.97 -19.57
N GLN A 396 -17.24 -6.13 -20.22
CA GLN A 396 -16.10 -6.91 -20.68
C GLN A 396 -15.29 -6.21 -21.79
N ALA A 397 -15.93 -5.51 -22.72
CA ALA A 397 -15.20 -4.77 -23.74
C ALA A 397 -14.41 -3.61 -23.13
N VAL A 398 -15.02 -2.88 -22.19
CA VAL A 398 -14.34 -1.82 -21.43
C VAL A 398 -13.18 -2.38 -20.62
N LEU A 399 -13.36 -3.55 -20.00
CA LEU A 399 -12.30 -4.25 -19.28
C LEU A 399 -11.07 -4.52 -20.16
N ARG A 400 -11.27 -5.11 -21.35
CA ARG A 400 -10.16 -5.41 -22.26
C ARG A 400 -9.43 -4.15 -22.68
N ASP A 401 -10.15 -3.07 -23.00
CA ASP A 401 -9.55 -1.81 -23.42
C ASP A 401 -8.74 -1.16 -22.28
N ALA A 402 -9.27 -1.17 -21.06
CA ALA A 402 -8.57 -0.63 -19.90
C ALA A 402 -7.36 -1.48 -19.48
N ALA A 403 -7.47 -2.81 -19.55
CA ALA A 403 -6.35 -3.72 -19.29
C ALA A 403 -5.24 -3.63 -20.36
N GLU A 404 -5.59 -3.40 -21.63
CA GLU A 404 -4.60 -3.15 -22.69
C GLU A 404 -3.81 -1.85 -22.42
N ILE A 405 -4.51 -0.75 -22.05
CA ILE A 405 -3.84 0.49 -21.64
C ILE A 405 -2.96 0.24 -20.42
N PHE A 406 -3.45 -0.49 -19.42
CA PHE A 406 -2.67 -0.83 -18.22
C PHE A 406 -1.34 -1.51 -18.56
N LEU A 407 -1.36 -2.54 -19.42
CA LEU A 407 -0.16 -3.30 -19.81
C LEU A 407 0.84 -2.41 -20.57
N ASN A 408 0.36 -1.61 -21.52
CA ASN A 408 1.24 -0.74 -22.31
C ASN A 408 1.74 0.47 -21.53
N LEU A 409 0.97 0.95 -20.56
CA LEU A 409 1.41 1.97 -19.63
C LEU A 409 2.47 1.42 -18.68
N TRP A 410 2.32 0.19 -18.21
CA TRP A 410 3.36 -0.47 -17.43
C TRP A 410 4.63 -0.66 -18.27
N LEU A 411 4.53 -1.11 -19.52
CA LEU A 411 5.68 -1.18 -20.45
C LEU A 411 6.44 0.16 -20.58
N ALA A 412 5.75 1.30 -20.43
CA ALA A 412 6.38 2.62 -20.44
C ALA A 412 7.28 2.88 -19.20
N VAL A 413 6.95 2.30 -18.05
CA VAL A 413 7.60 2.55 -16.75
C VAL A 413 8.31 1.32 -16.15
N ALA A 414 8.18 0.16 -16.78
CA ALA A 414 8.65 -1.12 -16.24
C ALA A 414 10.17 -1.21 -16.12
N GLY A 415 10.62 -1.86 -15.04
CA GLY A 415 12.00 -2.28 -14.87
C GLY A 415 12.28 -3.66 -15.51
N PRO A 416 13.55 -4.03 -15.78
CA PRO A 416 13.93 -5.31 -16.40
C PRO A 416 13.48 -6.57 -15.63
N LYS A 417 13.21 -6.43 -14.32
CA LYS A 417 12.78 -7.51 -13.44
C LYS A 417 11.28 -7.47 -13.09
N ASP A 418 10.53 -6.51 -13.64
CA ASP A 418 9.07 -6.51 -13.46
C ASP A 418 8.46 -7.73 -14.15
N ARG A 419 7.40 -8.25 -13.53
CA ARG A 419 6.74 -9.51 -13.92
C ARG A 419 5.24 -9.35 -13.91
N VAL A 420 4.57 -9.84 -14.95
CA VAL A 420 3.13 -9.72 -15.13
C VAL A 420 2.50 -11.09 -15.37
N GLY A 421 1.31 -11.28 -14.81
CA GLY A 421 0.46 -12.44 -15.07
C GLY A 421 -0.96 -11.99 -15.41
N ILE A 422 -1.70 -12.83 -16.12
CA ILE A 422 -3.13 -12.61 -16.36
C ILE A 422 -3.88 -13.91 -16.09
N THR A 423 -4.85 -13.83 -15.20
CA THR A 423 -5.79 -14.90 -14.87
C THR A 423 -7.18 -14.45 -15.31
N TYR A 424 -7.84 -15.26 -16.12
CA TYR A 424 -9.22 -15.08 -16.51
C TYR A 424 -10.09 -16.03 -15.72
N PHE A 425 -11.22 -15.54 -15.23
CA PHE A 425 -12.21 -16.40 -14.58
C PHE A 425 -13.59 -16.22 -15.19
N ARG A 426 -14.27 -17.35 -15.29
CA ARG A 426 -15.66 -17.56 -15.69
C ARG A 426 -16.16 -18.76 -14.88
N THR A 427 -16.95 -19.67 -15.44
CA THR A 427 -17.24 -20.95 -14.76
C THR A 427 -15.96 -21.71 -14.44
N ALA A 428 -14.97 -21.66 -15.32
CA ALA A 428 -13.63 -22.19 -15.08
C ALA A 428 -12.62 -21.05 -14.95
N VAL A 429 -11.46 -21.38 -14.39
CA VAL A 429 -10.31 -20.47 -14.32
C VAL A 429 -9.27 -20.88 -15.34
N SER A 430 -8.69 -19.90 -16.02
CA SER A 430 -7.60 -20.07 -16.98
C SER A 430 -6.61 -18.94 -16.81
N GLN A 431 -5.38 -19.13 -17.26
CA GLN A 431 -4.33 -18.11 -17.17
C GLN A 431 -3.56 -18.04 -18.48
N TYR A 432 -2.99 -16.87 -18.76
CA TYR A 432 -1.96 -16.76 -19.78
C TYR A 432 -0.78 -17.67 -19.40
N THR A 433 -0.20 -18.34 -20.39
CA THR A 433 1.00 -19.15 -20.21
C THR A 433 1.88 -18.96 -21.43
N ALA A 434 3.09 -18.46 -21.20
CA ALA A 434 4.06 -18.24 -22.27
C ALA A 434 4.55 -19.58 -22.86
N PRO A 435 5.10 -19.58 -24.10
CA PRO A 435 5.81 -20.72 -24.64
C PRO A 435 6.93 -21.15 -23.67
N GLY A 436 6.75 -22.30 -23.01
CA GLY A 436 7.63 -22.76 -21.92
C GLY A 436 6.92 -23.08 -20.60
N GLY A 437 5.65 -22.68 -20.46
CA GLY A 437 4.83 -23.03 -19.28
C GLY A 437 4.79 -21.95 -18.19
N ASP A 438 5.48 -20.82 -18.38
CA ASP A 438 5.52 -19.74 -17.41
C ASP A 438 4.22 -18.91 -17.45
N ALA A 439 3.50 -18.86 -16.32
CA ALA A 439 2.31 -18.03 -16.18
C ALA A 439 2.64 -16.58 -15.81
N LEU A 440 3.77 -16.35 -15.13
CA LEU A 440 4.25 -15.04 -14.71
C LEU A 440 5.48 -14.66 -15.53
N VAL A 441 5.34 -13.69 -16.43
CA VAL A 441 6.31 -13.41 -17.49
C VAL A 441 6.92 -12.01 -17.38
N PRO A 442 8.14 -11.75 -17.89
CA PRO A 442 8.72 -10.41 -17.96
C PRO A 442 7.86 -9.37 -18.69
N VAL A 443 7.69 -8.18 -18.12
CA VAL A 443 6.87 -7.13 -18.77
C VAL A 443 7.45 -6.68 -20.12
N LEU A 444 8.75 -6.40 -20.17
CA LEU A 444 9.39 -5.77 -21.33
C LEU A 444 9.28 -6.60 -22.63
N PRO A 445 9.68 -7.89 -22.67
CA PRO A 445 9.57 -8.70 -23.89
C PRO A 445 8.16 -9.24 -24.14
N ASP A 446 7.33 -9.46 -23.12
CA ASP A 446 6.09 -10.25 -23.28
C ASP A 446 4.79 -9.41 -23.36
N THR A 447 4.84 -8.09 -23.15
CA THR A 447 3.63 -7.24 -23.17
C THR A 447 2.81 -7.40 -24.46
N THR A 448 3.46 -7.46 -25.64
CA THR A 448 2.75 -7.63 -26.91
C THR A 448 1.99 -8.96 -26.98
N ALA A 449 2.59 -10.05 -26.49
CA ALA A 449 1.96 -11.37 -26.48
C ALA A 449 0.78 -11.42 -25.49
N LEU A 450 0.93 -10.80 -24.33
CA LEU A 450 -0.14 -10.67 -23.33
C LEU A 450 -1.33 -9.84 -23.84
N VAL A 451 -1.07 -8.73 -24.54
CA VAL A 451 -2.12 -7.93 -25.17
C VAL A 451 -2.83 -8.76 -26.24
N GLY A 452 -2.09 -9.54 -27.04
CA GLY A 452 -2.67 -10.47 -28.01
C GLY A 452 -3.59 -11.50 -27.37
N ASP A 453 -3.14 -12.16 -26.29
CA ASP A 453 -3.96 -13.11 -25.53
C ASP A 453 -5.21 -12.46 -24.94
N LEU A 454 -5.07 -11.31 -24.26
CA LEU A 454 -6.17 -10.54 -23.69
C LEU A 454 -7.25 -10.23 -24.74
N GLN A 455 -6.85 -9.81 -25.95
CA GLN A 455 -7.78 -9.49 -27.03
C GLN A 455 -8.47 -10.73 -27.60
N ASN A 456 -7.86 -11.91 -27.49
CA ASN A 456 -8.46 -13.19 -27.90
C ASN A 456 -9.44 -13.75 -26.86
N GLN A 457 -9.48 -13.21 -25.64
CA GLN A 457 -10.41 -13.66 -24.62
C GLN A 457 -11.83 -13.15 -24.86
N VAL A 458 -12.68 -14.03 -25.40
CA VAL A 458 -14.11 -13.79 -25.61
C VAL A 458 -14.90 -14.23 -24.38
N GLY A 459 -15.90 -13.43 -23.98
CA GLY A 459 -16.76 -13.74 -22.84
C GLY A 459 -17.78 -14.81 -23.21
N SER A 460 -18.22 -15.57 -22.23
CA SER A 460 -19.33 -16.50 -22.43
C SER A 460 -20.59 -15.91 -21.83
N SER A 461 -21.66 -15.76 -22.62
CA SER A 461 -22.94 -15.27 -22.11
C SER A 461 -23.59 -16.19 -21.06
N SER A 462 -23.10 -17.43 -20.93
CA SER A 462 -23.55 -18.41 -19.93
C SER A 462 -22.47 -18.73 -18.87
N GLY A 463 -21.31 -18.07 -18.92
CA GLY A 463 -20.25 -18.26 -17.94
C GLY A 463 -20.71 -17.78 -16.57
N LEU A 464 -20.41 -18.55 -15.54
CA LEU A 464 -20.59 -18.17 -14.14
C LEU A 464 -19.34 -17.43 -13.63
N THR A 465 -19.29 -17.07 -12.34
CA THR A 465 -18.27 -16.16 -11.78
C THR A 465 -17.42 -16.85 -10.70
N ALA A 466 -16.29 -17.45 -11.10
CA ALA A 466 -15.31 -18.10 -10.22
C ALA A 466 -14.27 -17.14 -9.62
N MET A 467 -14.72 -16.08 -8.95
CA MET A 467 -13.83 -15.06 -8.38
C MET A 467 -12.82 -15.63 -7.38
N GLY A 468 -13.24 -16.48 -6.44
CA GLY A 468 -12.34 -17.07 -5.44
C GLY A 468 -11.31 -18.00 -6.07
N GLY A 469 -11.72 -18.78 -7.08
CA GLY A 469 -10.81 -19.58 -7.90
C GLY A 469 -9.75 -18.74 -8.65
N GLY A 470 -10.18 -17.63 -9.27
CA GLY A 470 -9.29 -16.71 -9.97
C GLY A 470 -8.25 -16.08 -9.04
N LEU A 471 -8.69 -15.62 -7.86
CA LEU A 471 -7.80 -15.10 -6.82
C LEU A 471 -6.85 -16.18 -6.29
N GLN A 472 -7.34 -17.40 -6.05
CA GLN A 472 -6.49 -18.51 -5.62
C GLN A 472 -5.37 -18.76 -6.63
N SER A 473 -5.71 -18.87 -7.93
CA SER A 473 -4.72 -19.10 -8.99
C SER A 473 -3.64 -18.00 -9.00
N ALA A 474 -4.05 -16.74 -8.89
CA ALA A 474 -3.12 -15.61 -8.85
C ALA A 474 -2.25 -15.58 -7.59
N ILE A 475 -2.81 -15.93 -6.42
CA ILE A 475 -2.05 -16.03 -5.16
C ILE A 475 -0.99 -17.13 -5.28
N LEU A 476 -1.37 -18.32 -5.74
CA LEU A 476 -0.46 -19.45 -5.92
C LEU A 476 0.64 -19.11 -6.95
N GLN A 477 0.28 -18.42 -8.03
CA GLN A 477 1.24 -17.93 -9.01
C GLN A 477 2.27 -16.99 -8.39
N LEU A 478 1.84 -16.03 -7.57
CA LEU A 478 2.72 -15.06 -6.89
C LEU A 478 3.50 -15.66 -5.71
N GLN A 479 3.09 -16.84 -5.22
CA GLN A 479 3.82 -17.63 -4.23
C GLN A 479 4.91 -18.51 -4.85
N GLY A 480 4.71 -18.93 -6.09
CA GLY A 480 5.53 -19.94 -6.77
C GLY A 480 5.19 -21.36 -6.30
N THR A 481 5.28 -22.35 -7.20
CA THR A 481 5.03 -23.76 -6.88
C THR A 481 6.20 -24.45 -6.18
N ALA A 482 7.35 -23.78 -6.02
CA ALA A 482 8.59 -24.35 -5.47
C ALA A 482 9.39 -23.39 -4.53
N GLY A 483 8.80 -22.27 -4.11
CA GLY A 483 9.48 -21.24 -3.30
C GLY A 483 9.42 -19.83 -3.94
N PRO A 484 10.05 -18.81 -3.32
CA PRO A 484 10.02 -17.44 -3.82
C PRO A 484 10.45 -17.37 -5.29
N LEU A 485 9.63 -16.76 -6.14
CA LEU A 485 9.95 -16.50 -7.55
C LEU A 485 11.30 -15.77 -7.64
N GLN A 486 12.29 -16.41 -8.28
CA GLN A 486 13.63 -15.83 -8.39
C GLN A 486 13.56 -14.44 -9.04
N GLY A 487 14.05 -13.41 -8.34
CA GLY A 487 14.10 -12.03 -8.83
C GLY A 487 12.81 -11.21 -8.69
N VAL A 488 11.75 -11.74 -8.08
CA VAL A 488 10.54 -10.96 -7.75
C VAL A 488 10.64 -10.42 -6.32
N GLY A 489 10.54 -9.10 -6.17
CA GLY A 489 10.56 -8.44 -4.87
C GLY A 489 9.28 -8.68 -4.03
N PRO A 490 9.22 -8.16 -2.79
CA PRO A 490 8.04 -8.27 -1.93
C PRO A 490 6.79 -7.56 -2.46
N ASN A 491 6.93 -6.70 -3.48
CA ASN A 491 5.81 -5.99 -4.10
C ASN A 491 5.03 -6.91 -5.04
N ARG A 492 4.23 -7.79 -4.44
CA ARG A 492 3.32 -8.71 -5.11
C ARG A 492 1.90 -8.16 -5.02
N ASN A 493 1.33 -7.83 -6.17
CA ASN A 493 0.02 -7.22 -6.26
C ASN A 493 -0.90 -8.04 -7.15
N ILE A 494 -2.19 -8.01 -6.83
CA ILE A 494 -3.26 -8.52 -7.68
C ILE A 494 -4.17 -7.35 -8.01
N VAL A 495 -4.58 -7.24 -9.27
CA VAL A 495 -5.63 -6.30 -9.68
C VAL A 495 -6.84 -7.14 -10.09
N LEU A 496 -7.83 -7.20 -9.22
CA LEU A 496 -9.09 -7.88 -9.48
C LEU A 496 -10.08 -6.92 -10.14
N PHE A 497 -10.56 -7.27 -11.32
CA PHE A 497 -11.63 -6.55 -12.00
C PHE A 497 -12.85 -7.44 -12.20
N THR A 498 -14.01 -7.00 -11.70
CA THR A 498 -15.26 -7.77 -11.70
C THR A 498 -16.45 -6.86 -11.41
N ASP A 499 -17.66 -7.36 -11.61
CA ASP A 499 -18.86 -6.73 -11.04
C ASP A 499 -19.20 -7.22 -9.62
N GLY A 500 -18.32 -8.03 -9.02
CA GLY A 500 -18.37 -8.48 -7.64
C GLY A 500 -19.23 -9.72 -7.41
N LEU A 501 -19.78 -10.30 -8.48
CA LEU A 501 -20.52 -11.56 -8.37
C LEU A 501 -19.57 -12.72 -8.05
N GLN A 502 -20.09 -13.71 -7.32
CA GLN A 502 -19.44 -15.00 -7.14
C GLN A 502 -20.51 -16.08 -6.94
N ASN A 503 -20.50 -17.08 -7.82
CA ASN A 503 -21.47 -18.17 -7.81
C ASN A 503 -20.85 -19.49 -8.27
N VAL A 504 -19.51 -19.58 -8.16
CA VAL A 504 -18.72 -20.78 -8.44
C VAL A 504 -17.67 -20.94 -7.34
N ASN A 505 -17.52 -22.17 -6.85
CA ASN A 505 -16.53 -22.56 -5.86
C ASN A 505 -15.10 -22.64 -6.45
N PRO A 506 -14.07 -22.28 -5.67
CA PRO A 506 -14.17 -21.70 -4.32
C PRO A 506 -14.56 -20.21 -4.36
N VAL A 507 -15.18 -19.74 -3.27
CA VAL A 507 -15.62 -18.35 -3.11
C VAL A 507 -14.79 -17.61 -2.05
N VAL A 508 -14.79 -16.28 -2.11
CA VAL A 508 -14.19 -15.44 -1.07
C VAL A 508 -15.23 -15.12 0.00
N GLN A 509 -14.92 -15.41 1.25
CA GLN A 509 -15.81 -15.17 2.37
C GLN A 509 -15.07 -14.65 3.61
N GLN A 510 -15.74 -13.77 4.36
CA GLN A 510 -15.27 -13.33 5.67
C GLN A 510 -15.63 -14.39 6.72
N THR A 511 -14.64 -14.87 7.46
CA THR A 511 -14.80 -15.84 8.57
C THR A 511 -14.28 -15.23 9.87
N GLY A 512 -14.45 -15.95 10.99
CA GLY A 512 -13.84 -15.56 12.27
C GLY A 512 -12.31 -15.51 12.26
N GLN A 513 -11.66 -16.14 11.27
CA GLN A 513 -10.20 -16.12 11.09
C GLN A 513 -9.74 -15.00 10.14
N GLY A 514 -10.67 -14.31 9.46
CA GLY A 514 -10.37 -13.33 8.41
C GLY A 514 -10.99 -13.72 7.06
N LEU A 515 -10.54 -13.05 5.99
CA LEU A 515 -10.95 -13.38 4.62
C LEU A 515 -10.32 -14.69 4.17
N MET A 516 -11.15 -15.65 3.78
CA MET A 516 -10.75 -16.98 3.33
C MET A 516 -11.25 -17.25 1.90
N ILE A 517 -10.55 -18.12 1.18
CA ILE A 517 -11.04 -18.74 -0.05
C ILE A 517 -11.44 -20.18 0.29
N ALA A 518 -12.70 -20.54 0.11
CA ALA A 518 -13.20 -21.86 0.47
C ALA A 518 -14.48 -22.20 -0.31
N ASP A 519 -14.78 -23.49 -0.35
CA ASP A 519 -16.00 -24.00 -0.97
C ASP A 519 -17.23 -23.71 -0.08
N GLN A 520 -18.34 -23.37 -0.73
CA GLN A 520 -19.65 -23.23 -0.12
C GLN A 520 -20.63 -24.25 -0.70
N THR A 521 -21.64 -24.63 0.09
CA THR A 521 -22.74 -25.45 -0.40
C THR A 521 -23.59 -24.65 -1.39
N GLY A 522 -23.85 -25.21 -2.57
CA GLY A 522 -24.76 -24.63 -3.57
C GLY A 522 -24.08 -24.26 -4.90
N PRO A 523 -23.04 -23.41 -4.91
CA PRO A 523 -22.25 -23.12 -6.10
C PRO A 523 -21.65 -24.37 -6.76
N VAL A 524 -21.50 -24.33 -8.09
CA VAL A 524 -20.75 -25.36 -8.83
C VAL A 524 -19.24 -25.15 -8.69
N ASP A 525 -18.43 -26.20 -8.92
CA ASP A 525 -16.97 -26.08 -8.81
C ASP A 525 -16.32 -25.52 -10.07
N ALA A 526 -15.29 -24.68 -9.89
CA ALA A 526 -14.52 -24.08 -10.98
C ALA A 526 -13.55 -25.06 -11.68
N GLY A 527 -13.56 -26.33 -11.26
CA GLY A 527 -12.61 -27.34 -11.74
C GLY A 527 -11.19 -27.18 -11.17
N ILE A 528 -11.02 -26.36 -10.13
CA ILE A 528 -9.75 -26.16 -9.41
C ILE A 528 -9.97 -26.42 -7.93
N PRO A 529 -9.22 -27.36 -7.31
CA PRO A 529 -9.39 -27.69 -5.90
C PRO A 529 -8.97 -26.51 -5.01
N THR A 530 -9.66 -26.30 -3.90
CA THR A 530 -9.27 -25.33 -2.88
C THR A 530 -7.94 -25.73 -2.25
N GLN A 531 -6.93 -24.85 -2.31
CA GLN A 531 -5.58 -25.10 -1.80
C GLN A 531 -5.15 -24.12 -0.70
N LEU A 532 -5.79 -22.95 -0.63
CA LEU A 532 -5.45 -21.94 0.37
C LEU A 532 -6.20 -22.21 1.68
N THR A 533 -5.44 -22.52 2.74
CA THR A 533 -5.99 -22.88 4.06
C THR A 533 -5.83 -21.78 5.12
N GLN A 534 -5.26 -20.64 4.75
CA GLN A 534 -5.00 -19.51 5.65
C GLN A 534 -5.71 -18.24 5.15
N PRO A 535 -5.89 -17.24 6.02
CA PRO A 535 -6.46 -15.97 5.60
C PRO A 535 -5.64 -15.32 4.47
N ILE A 536 -6.33 -14.71 3.51
CA ILE A 536 -5.69 -14.13 2.30
C ILE A 536 -4.56 -13.16 2.67
N SER A 537 -4.71 -12.41 3.77
CA SER A 537 -3.72 -11.45 4.27
C SER A 537 -2.38 -12.07 4.68
N THR A 538 -2.33 -13.36 4.98
CA THR A 538 -1.10 -14.07 5.40
C THR A 538 -0.14 -14.33 4.25
N TYR A 539 -0.64 -14.28 3.01
CA TYR A 539 0.13 -14.63 1.81
C TYR A 539 1.04 -13.51 1.30
N GLY A 540 1.01 -12.34 1.94
CA GLY A 540 1.90 -11.22 1.62
C GLY A 540 1.71 -10.70 0.20
N VAL A 541 0.46 -10.68 -0.27
CA VAL A 541 0.01 -10.05 -1.51
C VAL A 541 -0.92 -8.88 -1.19
N ARG A 542 -0.87 -7.81 -2.00
CA ARG A 542 -1.84 -6.71 -1.95
C ARG A 542 -2.86 -6.88 -3.07
N ILE A 543 -4.15 -6.91 -2.75
CA ILE A 543 -5.21 -7.03 -3.76
C ILE A 543 -5.86 -5.66 -3.93
N HIS A 544 -5.79 -5.11 -5.13
CA HIS A 544 -6.56 -3.94 -5.53
C HIS A 544 -7.80 -4.39 -6.27
N THR A 545 -8.93 -3.75 -6.03
CA THR A 545 -10.20 -4.12 -6.66
C THR A 545 -10.73 -2.96 -7.50
N ILE A 546 -11.19 -3.29 -8.70
CA ILE A 546 -11.90 -2.38 -9.58
C ILE A 546 -13.27 -3.02 -9.86
N GLY A 547 -14.29 -2.49 -9.20
CA GLY A 547 -15.68 -2.91 -9.39
C GLY A 547 -16.37 -2.08 -10.46
N ILE A 548 -17.12 -2.74 -11.35
CA ILE A 548 -18.02 -2.08 -12.28
C ILE A 548 -19.48 -2.47 -12.05
N GLY A 549 -20.34 -1.47 -12.07
CA GLY A 549 -21.78 -1.59 -11.98
C GLY A 549 -22.35 -0.71 -10.86
N PRO A 550 -23.66 -0.44 -10.87
CA PRO A 550 -24.28 0.61 -10.05
C PRO A 550 -24.37 0.35 -8.54
N GLY A 551 -23.54 -0.52 -7.97
CA GLY A 551 -23.66 -0.84 -6.55
C GLY A 551 -24.88 -1.71 -6.23
N VAL A 552 -25.44 -2.38 -7.24
CA VAL A 552 -26.81 -2.86 -7.17
C VAL A 552 -27.00 -4.01 -6.17
N VAL A 553 -26.03 -4.91 -6.13
CA VAL A 553 -25.97 -6.00 -5.16
C VAL A 553 -24.97 -5.57 -4.11
N GLN A 554 -25.45 -4.90 -3.06
CA GLN A 554 -24.53 -4.34 -2.05
C GLN A 554 -23.55 -5.37 -1.48
N PRO A 555 -23.92 -6.65 -1.23
CA PRO A 555 -22.96 -7.67 -0.77
C PRO A 555 -21.80 -7.90 -1.76
N SER A 556 -22.09 -7.92 -3.06
CA SER A 556 -21.10 -8.14 -4.14
C SER A 556 -20.09 -7.00 -4.25
N GLN A 557 -20.47 -5.76 -3.98
CA GLN A 557 -19.53 -4.64 -4.00
C GLN A 557 -18.82 -4.48 -2.65
N ALA A 558 -19.51 -4.73 -1.55
CA ALA A 558 -18.90 -4.70 -0.21
C ALA A 558 -17.75 -5.71 -0.09
N ILE A 559 -17.89 -6.93 -0.63
CA ILE A 559 -16.80 -7.92 -0.59
C ILE A 559 -15.55 -7.44 -1.33
N LEU A 560 -15.68 -6.67 -2.41
CA LEU A 560 -14.52 -6.10 -3.13
C LEU A 560 -13.77 -5.06 -2.28
N GLU A 561 -14.49 -4.23 -1.51
CA GLU A 561 -13.88 -3.32 -0.55
C GLU A 561 -13.21 -4.09 0.61
N THR A 562 -13.87 -5.14 1.11
CA THR A 562 -13.31 -6.01 2.15
C THR A 562 -12.02 -6.69 1.66
N ILE A 563 -12.01 -7.26 0.45
CA ILE A 563 -10.83 -7.88 -0.16
C ILE A 563 -9.66 -6.89 -0.25
N ALA A 564 -9.91 -5.70 -0.80
CA ALA A 564 -8.84 -4.74 -0.98
C ALA A 564 -8.29 -4.24 0.36
N THR A 565 -9.17 -3.79 1.25
CA THR A 565 -8.76 -3.23 2.54
C THR A 565 -8.20 -4.27 3.51
N GLY A 566 -8.60 -5.54 3.36
CA GLY A 566 -8.08 -6.68 4.12
C GLY A 566 -6.66 -7.10 3.74
N THR A 567 -6.20 -6.73 2.55
CA THR A 567 -4.85 -7.03 2.04
C THR A 567 -3.97 -5.79 1.88
N GLY A 568 -4.49 -4.60 2.27
CA GLY A 568 -3.77 -3.33 2.17
C GLY A 568 -3.75 -2.71 0.77
N GLY A 569 -4.58 -3.20 -0.15
CA GLY A 569 -4.82 -2.58 -1.46
C GLY A 569 -5.93 -1.52 -1.43
N VAL A 570 -6.28 -1.02 -2.61
CA VAL A 570 -7.26 0.06 -2.81
C VAL A 570 -8.47 -0.47 -3.60
N SER A 571 -9.67 -0.08 -3.17
CA SER A 571 -10.90 -0.35 -3.89
C SER A 571 -11.37 0.87 -4.68
N ARG A 572 -11.78 0.64 -5.93
CA ARG A 572 -12.38 1.64 -6.81
C ARG A 572 -13.64 1.07 -7.45
N PHE A 573 -14.70 1.86 -7.48
CA PHE A 573 -15.99 1.45 -7.98
C PHE A 573 -16.50 2.48 -8.98
N ASP A 574 -17.02 1.99 -10.10
CA ASP A 574 -17.66 2.83 -11.10
C ASP A 574 -19.04 2.30 -11.47
N THR A 575 -19.99 3.22 -11.63
CA THR A 575 -21.37 2.87 -12.01
C THR A 575 -21.50 2.67 -13.51
N ASP A 576 -20.91 3.56 -14.32
CA ASP A 576 -21.20 3.72 -15.75
C ASP A 576 -20.00 3.53 -16.68
N ALA A 577 -18.90 3.02 -16.12
CA ALA A 577 -17.61 2.83 -16.79
C ALA A 577 -16.85 4.10 -17.22
N SER A 578 -17.39 5.30 -16.98
CA SER A 578 -16.77 6.55 -17.43
C SER A 578 -15.42 6.83 -16.76
N ALA A 579 -15.18 6.27 -15.58
CA ALA A 579 -13.96 6.41 -14.80
C ALA A 579 -13.04 5.18 -14.82
N LEU A 580 -13.42 4.09 -15.48
CA LEU A 580 -12.63 2.85 -15.44
C LEU A 580 -11.22 3.00 -15.95
N GLN A 581 -11.00 3.67 -17.09
CA GLN A 581 -9.65 3.88 -17.62
C GLN A 581 -8.78 4.65 -16.60
N GLN A 582 -9.32 5.71 -15.98
CA GLN A 582 -8.64 6.43 -14.89
C GLN A 582 -8.32 5.50 -13.72
N PHE A 583 -9.25 4.61 -13.34
CA PHE A 583 -9.03 3.67 -12.25
C PHE A 583 -7.95 2.65 -12.55
N PHE A 584 -7.86 2.12 -13.77
CA PHE A 584 -6.75 1.25 -14.16
C PHE A 584 -5.40 1.96 -14.10
N VAL A 585 -5.33 3.20 -14.61
CA VAL A 585 -4.12 4.03 -14.51
C VAL A 585 -3.72 4.24 -13.05
N MET A 586 -4.66 4.65 -12.20
CA MET A 586 -4.39 4.85 -10.77
C MET A 586 -4.01 3.56 -10.04
N THR A 587 -4.66 2.45 -10.36
CA THR A 587 -4.37 1.14 -9.76
C THR A 587 -3.01 0.63 -10.20
N LEU A 588 -2.56 0.90 -11.43
CA LEU A 588 -1.17 0.64 -11.84
C LEU A 588 -0.21 1.42 -10.93
N MET A 589 -0.48 2.71 -10.71
CA MET A 589 0.35 3.50 -9.80
C MET A 589 0.35 2.85 -8.42
N ASP A 590 -0.80 2.54 -7.82
CA ASP A 590 -0.88 1.92 -6.49
C ASP A 590 -0.17 0.54 -6.40
N ALA A 591 -0.23 -0.26 -7.46
CA ALA A 591 0.41 -1.58 -7.52
C ALA A 591 1.94 -1.47 -7.60
N LEU A 592 2.45 -0.53 -8.38
CA LEU A 592 3.88 -0.29 -8.52
C LEU A 592 4.47 0.53 -7.35
N ASN A 593 3.63 1.22 -6.60
CA ASN A 593 4.04 2.24 -5.63
C ASN A 593 4.48 1.66 -4.27
N THR A 594 5.71 2.02 -3.88
CA THR A 594 6.06 2.45 -2.51
C THR A 594 6.48 3.93 -2.46
N SER A 595 6.88 4.51 -3.60
CA SER A 595 6.95 5.97 -3.81
C SER A 595 6.84 6.43 -5.28
N SER A 596 6.83 5.56 -6.30
CA SER A 596 6.74 5.91 -7.73
C SER A 596 6.21 4.71 -8.54
N PRO A 597 5.64 4.87 -9.76
CA PRO A 597 5.23 6.10 -10.46
C PRO A 597 4.06 6.84 -9.79
N GLN A 598 3.90 8.13 -10.11
CA GLN A 598 2.87 9.02 -9.56
C GLN A 598 2.02 9.66 -10.66
N LEU A 599 0.70 9.69 -10.47
CA LEU A 599 -0.24 10.41 -11.34
C LEU A 599 -0.27 11.90 -10.97
N LEU A 600 0.15 12.77 -11.89
CA LEU A 600 0.09 14.22 -11.73
C LEU A 600 -1.32 14.75 -11.90
N ALA A 601 -1.96 14.31 -12.98
CA ALA A 601 -3.23 14.82 -13.45
C ALA A 601 -3.88 13.84 -14.43
N TYR A 602 -5.20 13.86 -14.43
CA TYR A 602 -6.03 13.16 -15.40
C TYR A 602 -7.02 14.16 -16.00
N ARG A 603 -7.24 14.11 -17.31
CA ARG A 603 -8.08 15.03 -18.07
C ARG A 603 -9.06 14.23 -18.91
N ARG A 604 -10.29 14.73 -19.02
CA ARG A 604 -11.31 14.24 -19.94
C ARG A 604 -11.81 15.42 -20.74
N GLY A 605 -11.97 15.24 -22.04
CA GLY A 605 -12.43 16.29 -22.91
C GLY A 605 -13.09 15.75 -24.17
N THR A 606 -13.53 16.68 -24.99
CA THR A 606 -14.02 16.41 -26.34
C THR A 606 -13.40 17.47 -27.25
N LEU A 607 -12.91 17.07 -28.41
CA LEU A 607 -12.32 18.00 -29.37
C LEU A 607 -13.40 18.99 -29.84
N ALA A 608 -13.29 20.25 -29.42
CA ALA A 608 -14.19 21.32 -29.87
C ALA A 608 -13.91 21.73 -31.33
N GLY A 609 -12.66 21.57 -31.77
CA GLY A 609 -12.20 21.79 -33.14
C GLY A 609 -11.21 20.70 -33.56
N GLU A 610 -10.36 20.97 -34.55
CA GLU A 610 -9.38 19.99 -35.05
C GLU A 610 -8.18 19.78 -34.11
N GLU A 611 -7.95 20.71 -33.18
CA GLU A 611 -6.85 20.67 -32.21
C GLU A 611 -7.34 21.12 -30.83
N THR A 612 -6.82 20.49 -29.78
CA THR A 612 -6.88 20.96 -28.39
C THR A 612 -5.52 20.74 -27.71
N VAL A 613 -5.30 21.42 -26.58
CA VAL A 613 -4.05 21.34 -25.83
C VAL A 613 -4.35 21.09 -24.36
N GLU A 614 -3.76 20.02 -23.81
CA GLU A 614 -3.74 19.77 -22.37
C GLU A 614 -2.37 20.17 -21.80
N ALA A 615 -2.39 20.91 -20.70
CA ALA A 615 -1.19 21.39 -20.02
C ALA A 615 -0.99 20.69 -18.68
N PHE A 616 0.23 20.21 -18.45
CA PHE A 616 0.63 19.46 -17.27
C PHE A 616 1.84 20.12 -16.61
N PRO A 617 1.67 20.80 -15.47
CA PRO A 617 2.80 21.29 -14.69
C PRO A 617 3.52 20.11 -14.06
N VAL A 618 4.80 19.98 -14.38
CA VAL A 618 5.69 18.93 -13.88
C VAL A 618 6.71 19.60 -12.94
N ASN A 619 6.95 18.99 -11.78
CA ASN A 619 7.96 19.49 -10.85
C ASN A 619 9.37 19.28 -11.39
N ALA A 620 10.32 20.09 -10.94
CA ALA A 620 11.73 19.90 -11.30
C ALA A 620 12.28 18.59 -10.70
N GLY A 621 13.33 18.04 -11.31
CA GLY A 621 14.04 16.85 -10.82
C GLY A 621 13.35 15.50 -11.10
N ILE A 622 12.30 15.48 -11.92
CA ILE A 622 11.69 14.24 -12.42
C ILE A 622 12.64 13.54 -13.40
N ARG A 623 12.74 12.21 -13.32
CA ARG A 623 13.62 11.40 -14.17
C ARG A 623 12.91 10.73 -15.33
N LYS A 624 11.59 10.64 -15.30
CA LYS A 624 10.79 10.09 -16.39
C LYS A 624 9.41 10.72 -16.40
N ILE A 625 8.93 11.03 -17.60
CA ILE A 625 7.58 11.51 -17.84
C ILE A 625 6.90 10.56 -18.81
N VAL A 626 5.66 10.23 -18.50
CA VAL A 626 4.77 9.47 -19.37
C VAL A 626 3.49 10.28 -19.58
N LEU A 627 3.17 10.55 -20.84
CA LEU A 627 1.93 11.21 -21.25
C LEU A 627 1.09 10.20 -22.02
N GLU A 628 -0.10 9.91 -21.52
CA GLU A 628 -1.06 9.02 -22.15
C GLU A 628 -2.19 9.84 -22.75
N LEU A 629 -2.63 9.44 -23.95
CA LEU A 629 -3.79 9.95 -24.65
C LEU A 629 -4.59 8.74 -25.14
N SER A 630 -5.88 8.68 -24.82
CA SER A 630 -6.80 7.64 -25.31
C SER A 630 -8.12 8.22 -25.79
N TRP A 631 -8.83 7.43 -26.60
CA TRP A 631 -10.11 7.79 -27.22
C TRP A 631 -10.97 6.55 -27.46
N PRO A 632 -12.26 6.69 -27.83
CA PRO A 632 -13.10 5.54 -28.18
C PRO A 632 -12.61 4.80 -29.43
N ARG A 633 -12.65 3.46 -29.42
CA ARG A 633 -12.30 2.65 -30.61
C ARG A 633 -13.10 3.08 -31.85
N GLY A 634 -12.46 3.04 -33.01
CA GLY A 634 -13.03 3.47 -34.29
C GLY A 634 -12.82 4.94 -34.62
N ALA A 635 -12.41 5.76 -33.64
CA ALA A 635 -11.83 7.08 -33.89
C ALA A 635 -10.29 7.00 -33.95
N SER A 636 -9.65 8.12 -34.28
CA SER A 636 -8.19 8.27 -34.25
C SER A 636 -7.82 9.68 -33.84
N LEU A 637 -6.86 9.81 -32.93
CA LEU A 637 -6.24 11.07 -32.55
C LEU A 637 -4.73 10.99 -32.74
N GLU A 638 -4.13 12.14 -33.01
CA GLU A 638 -2.68 12.33 -33.08
C GLU A 638 -2.16 13.01 -31.82
N LEU A 639 -0.94 12.65 -31.42
CA LEU A 639 -0.26 13.15 -30.23
C LEU A 639 1.02 13.89 -30.64
N ARG A 640 1.19 15.11 -30.14
CA ARG A 640 2.44 15.85 -30.17
C ARG A 640 2.74 16.42 -28.79
N VAL A 641 3.98 16.30 -28.33
CA VAL A 641 4.41 16.77 -27.01
C VAL A 641 5.32 17.98 -27.18
N GLU A 642 4.97 19.07 -26.51
CA GLU A 642 5.78 20.28 -26.48
C GLU A 642 6.27 20.58 -25.06
N LYS A 643 7.51 21.03 -24.99
CA LYS A 643 8.16 21.52 -23.78
C LYS A 643 8.78 22.88 -24.08
N ASP A 644 8.40 23.90 -23.30
CA ASP A 644 8.85 25.29 -23.49
C ASP A 644 8.65 25.82 -24.93
N GLY A 645 7.58 25.38 -25.59
CA GLY A 645 7.26 25.74 -26.98
C GLY A 645 8.02 24.96 -28.06
N VAL A 646 8.88 24.01 -27.68
CA VAL A 646 9.63 23.13 -28.60
C VAL A 646 8.96 21.76 -28.66
N ASP A 647 8.80 21.20 -29.86
CA ASP A 647 8.32 19.83 -30.06
C ASP A 647 9.41 18.82 -29.65
N VAL A 648 9.11 18.05 -28.61
CA VAL A 648 9.99 17.03 -28.03
C VAL A 648 9.49 15.61 -28.29
N THR A 649 8.51 15.44 -29.17
CA THR A 649 7.89 14.12 -29.46
C THR A 649 8.93 13.11 -29.93
N LYS A 650 9.93 13.56 -30.71
CA LYS A 650 11.03 12.73 -31.22
C LYS A 650 12.08 12.35 -30.18
N ASP A 651 12.12 13.06 -29.05
CA ASP A 651 13.12 12.86 -27.99
C ASP A 651 12.68 11.76 -27.00
N GLY A 652 11.43 11.30 -27.12
CA GLY A 652 10.90 10.17 -26.36
C GLY A 652 10.47 9.01 -27.25
N ARG A 653 9.99 7.95 -26.61
CA ARG A 653 9.39 6.77 -27.22
C ARG A 653 7.87 6.93 -27.25
N VAL A 654 7.25 6.66 -28.39
CA VAL A 654 5.78 6.58 -28.51
C VAL A 654 5.36 5.13 -28.67
N ILE A 655 4.56 4.63 -27.73
CA ILE A 655 3.85 3.35 -27.83
C ILE A 655 2.48 3.66 -28.43
N ALA A 656 2.16 3.03 -29.56
CA ALA A 656 0.93 3.27 -30.31
C ALA A 656 0.01 2.05 -30.29
N GLY A 657 -1.24 2.27 -29.89
CA GLY A 657 -2.32 1.29 -30.02
C GLY A 657 -3.47 1.78 -30.90
N PRO A 658 -4.53 0.97 -31.06
CA PRO A 658 -5.66 1.34 -31.92
C PRO A 658 -6.49 2.52 -31.40
N PHE A 659 -6.43 2.78 -30.10
CA PHE A 659 -7.27 3.78 -29.41
C PHE A 659 -6.50 4.59 -28.37
N TYR A 660 -5.16 4.53 -28.40
CA TYR A 660 -4.30 5.30 -27.51
C TYR A 660 -2.92 5.61 -28.11
N ARG A 661 -2.25 6.60 -27.54
CA ARG A 661 -0.83 6.91 -27.70
C ARG A 661 -0.24 7.13 -26.31
N ILE A 662 0.91 6.52 -26.04
CA ILE A 662 1.66 6.73 -24.79
C ILE A 662 3.05 7.22 -25.18
N PHE A 663 3.34 8.48 -24.85
CA PHE A 663 4.67 9.05 -24.97
C PHE A 663 5.42 8.85 -23.66
N ALA A 664 6.66 8.38 -23.71
CA ALA A 664 7.53 8.20 -22.57
C ALA A 664 8.92 8.75 -22.86
N ILE A 665 9.47 9.54 -21.94
CA ILE A 665 10.81 10.11 -22.05
C ILE A 665 11.55 9.99 -20.71
N ASP A 666 12.78 9.47 -20.77
CA ASP A 666 13.74 9.51 -19.67
C ASP A 666 14.45 10.86 -19.67
N LEU A 667 14.66 11.45 -18.50
CA LEU A 667 15.19 12.82 -18.34
C LEU A 667 16.46 12.84 -17.46
N PRO A 668 17.44 13.70 -17.80
CA PRO A 668 17.42 14.63 -18.95
C PRO A 668 17.67 13.92 -20.29
N ALA A 669 17.01 14.37 -21.36
CA ALA A 669 17.23 13.87 -22.72
C ALA A 669 17.80 14.98 -23.60
N SER A 670 19.01 14.83 -24.14
CA SER A 670 19.71 15.78 -25.04
C SER A 670 19.73 17.27 -24.61
N SER A 671 18.60 17.97 -24.68
CA SER A 671 18.39 19.37 -24.27
C SER A 671 17.09 19.61 -23.46
N VAL A 672 16.37 18.55 -23.11
CA VAL A 672 15.07 18.59 -22.43
C VAL A 672 15.26 18.27 -20.95
N GLN A 673 14.82 19.18 -20.10
CA GLN A 673 14.87 19.05 -18.63
C GLN A 673 13.46 18.85 -18.06
N ALA A 674 13.40 18.22 -16.89
CA ALA A 674 12.19 18.20 -16.08
C ALA A 674 11.83 19.58 -15.54
N GLY A 675 10.62 19.72 -15.02
CA GLY A 675 10.11 20.99 -14.48
C GLY A 675 9.21 21.73 -15.47
N SER A 676 8.54 22.79 -14.99
CA SER A 676 7.65 23.68 -15.75
C SER A 676 6.49 22.97 -16.46
N GLU A 677 5.91 23.58 -17.48
CA GLU A 677 4.71 23.10 -18.15
C GLU A 677 5.04 22.21 -19.35
N TRP A 678 4.42 21.02 -19.38
CA TRP A 678 4.41 20.11 -20.52
C TRP A 678 3.07 20.22 -21.23
N ARG A 679 3.10 20.34 -22.56
CA ARG A 679 1.90 20.52 -23.37
C ARG A 679 1.69 19.31 -24.27
N LEU A 680 0.53 18.68 -24.11
CA LEU A 680 0.05 17.62 -24.97
C LEU A 680 -0.89 18.22 -26.01
N LYS A 681 -0.43 18.35 -27.26
CA LYS A 681 -1.25 18.76 -28.40
C LYS A 681 -1.95 17.54 -28.97
N ILE A 682 -3.27 17.64 -29.07
CA ILE A 682 -4.17 16.57 -29.49
C ILE A 682 -4.86 17.03 -30.76
N ARG A 683 -4.71 16.26 -31.84
CA ARG A 683 -5.37 16.55 -33.13
C ARG A 683 -6.27 15.43 -33.57
N GLY A 684 -7.35 15.79 -34.24
CA GLY A 684 -8.29 14.82 -34.80
C GLY A 684 -9.58 15.44 -35.27
N ARG A 685 -10.59 14.61 -35.51
CA ARG A 685 -11.91 15.09 -35.92
C ARG A 685 -12.61 15.80 -34.74
N PRO A 686 -13.27 16.95 -34.97
CA PRO A 686 -14.13 17.56 -33.95
C PRO A 686 -15.19 16.58 -33.45
N GLY A 687 -15.53 16.68 -32.16
CA GLY A 687 -16.52 15.83 -31.48
C GLY A 687 -15.98 14.51 -30.93
N VAL A 688 -14.71 14.15 -31.20
CA VAL A 688 -14.11 12.95 -30.62
C VAL A 688 -13.78 13.19 -29.15
N ALA A 689 -14.31 12.34 -28.27
CA ALA A 689 -13.97 12.33 -26.85
C ALA A 689 -12.55 11.79 -26.63
N TYR A 690 -11.84 12.33 -25.64
CA TYR A 690 -10.51 11.88 -25.28
C TYR A 690 -10.30 11.87 -23.77
N GLN A 691 -9.35 11.06 -23.34
CA GLN A 691 -8.78 11.09 -22.00
C GLN A 691 -7.27 11.30 -22.10
N ALA A 692 -6.69 12.04 -21.17
CA ALA A 692 -5.26 12.27 -21.12
C ALA A 692 -4.73 12.21 -19.69
N ALA A 693 -3.58 11.59 -19.50
CA ALA A 693 -2.93 11.47 -18.21
C ALA A 693 -1.46 11.87 -18.27
N ALA A 694 -0.97 12.51 -17.21
CA ALA A 694 0.45 12.77 -17.02
C ALA A 694 0.95 12.04 -15.78
N ILE A 695 1.97 11.22 -15.99
CA ILE A 695 2.56 10.33 -15.00
C ILE A 695 4.05 10.62 -14.93
N VAL A 696 4.60 10.57 -13.72
CA VAL A 696 6.02 10.84 -13.49
C VAL A 696 6.65 9.80 -12.60
N ASP A 697 7.95 9.59 -12.82
CA ASP A 697 8.79 8.87 -11.88
C ASP A 697 9.23 9.82 -10.74
N ASP A 698 8.51 9.81 -9.62
CA ASP A 698 8.73 10.69 -8.47
C ASP A 698 8.75 9.90 -7.15
N HIS A 699 9.90 9.28 -6.84
CA HIS A 699 10.14 8.51 -5.60
C HIS A 699 10.17 9.35 -4.32
N ARG A 700 10.08 10.68 -4.43
CA ARG A 700 10.20 11.56 -3.27
C ARG A 700 8.82 12.01 -2.81
N ARG A 701 7.92 12.37 -3.72
CA ARG A 701 6.64 12.99 -3.35
C ARG A 701 5.45 12.07 -3.56
N ALA A 702 4.86 11.64 -2.44
CA ALA A 702 3.76 10.69 -2.41
C ALA A 702 2.45 11.36 -2.00
N ALA A 703 1.35 10.92 -2.63
CA ALA A 703 -0.01 11.25 -2.24
C ALA A 703 -0.78 9.95 -1.93
N ARG A 704 -1.44 9.89 -0.78
CA ARG A 704 -2.26 8.72 -0.41
C ARG A 704 -3.65 9.16 0.02
N ALA A 705 -4.64 8.81 -0.80
CA ALA A 705 -6.05 9.06 -0.54
C ALA A 705 -6.68 7.88 0.20
N ARG A 706 -7.60 8.15 1.12
CA ARG A 706 -8.38 7.14 1.85
C ARG A 706 -9.63 7.74 2.48
N PHE A 707 -10.58 6.88 2.82
CA PHE A 707 -11.57 7.19 3.83
C PHE A 707 -10.98 6.96 5.23
N ALA A 708 -11.45 7.70 6.23
CA ALA A 708 -10.94 7.59 7.61
C ALA A 708 -11.42 6.32 8.31
N ARG A 709 -12.64 5.86 7.98
CA ARG A 709 -13.25 4.63 8.48
C ARG A 709 -13.51 3.67 7.33
N ARG A 710 -13.81 2.41 7.68
CA ARG A 710 -14.38 1.40 6.79
C ARG A 710 -15.86 1.24 7.13
N ASP A 711 -16.63 0.55 6.29
CA ASP A 711 -17.96 0.03 6.65
C ASP A 711 -19.11 1.04 6.85
N TYR A 712 -19.12 2.14 6.09
CA TYR A 712 -20.15 3.20 6.22
C TYR A 712 -21.59 2.71 5.99
N ARG A 713 -22.53 3.34 6.71
CA ARG A 713 -23.98 3.18 6.54
C ARG A 713 -24.67 4.53 6.33
N VAL A 714 -25.88 4.53 5.78
CA VAL A 714 -26.72 5.74 5.75
C VAL A 714 -26.85 6.32 7.17
N GLY A 715 -26.63 7.62 7.27
CA GLY A 715 -26.57 8.36 8.52
C GLY A 715 -25.16 8.64 9.02
N ASP A 716 -24.14 7.92 8.54
CA ASP A 716 -22.75 8.21 8.88
C ASP A 716 -22.22 9.47 8.17
N ALA A 717 -21.45 10.28 8.90
CA ALA A 717 -20.56 11.25 8.28
C ALA A 717 -19.38 10.54 7.62
N LEU A 718 -19.12 10.87 6.35
CA LEU A 718 -17.97 10.37 5.60
C LEU A 718 -16.80 11.32 5.82
N GLU A 719 -15.67 10.78 6.26
CA GLU A 719 -14.44 11.55 6.44
C GLU A 719 -13.42 11.08 5.41
N VAL A 720 -12.93 12.02 4.60
CA VAL A 720 -11.96 11.78 3.56
C VAL A 720 -10.61 12.36 3.96
N VAL A 721 -9.55 11.64 3.64
CA VAL A 721 -8.19 11.97 4.04
C VAL A 721 -7.24 11.86 2.86
N LEU A 722 -6.40 12.87 2.68
CA LEU A 722 -5.27 12.87 1.76
C LEU A 722 -3.98 13.12 2.52
N ASP A 723 -3.09 12.15 2.53
CA ASP A 723 -1.74 12.28 3.09
C ASP A 723 -0.78 12.75 1.97
N LEU A 724 -0.14 13.91 2.15
CA LEU A 724 0.84 14.47 1.20
C LEU A 724 2.23 14.58 1.85
N ARG A 725 3.22 13.98 1.20
CA ARG A 725 4.60 13.89 1.70
C ARG A 725 5.62 14.27 0.64
N ASP A 726 6.68 14.93 1.07
CA ASP A 726 7.94 15.11 0.32
C ASP A 726 9.04 14.39 1.11
N GLY A 727 9.31 13.16 0.73
CA GLY A 727 10.13 12.21 1.47
C GLY A 727 9.60 12.05 2.89
N ALA A 728 10.38 12.54 3.86
CA ALA A 728 10.02 12.55 5.27
C ALA A 728 9.16 13.71 5.74
N GLN A 729 9.08 14.76 4.93
CA GLN A 729 8.47 16.00 5.33
C GLN A 729 6.98 15.99 5.00
N ALA A 730 6.20 16.48 5.95
CA ALA A 730 4.81 16.83 5.74
C ALA A 730 4.71 17.97 4.72
N MET A 731 3.95 17.78 3.64
CA MET A 731 3.66 18.88 2.73
C MET A 731 2.51 19.70 3.27
N ARG A 732 2.81 20.90 3.77
CA ARG A 732 1.83 21.86 4.30
C ARG A 732 1.44 22.89 3.25
N GLU A 733 0.36 23.61 3.52
CA GLU A 733 -0.11 24.74 2.70
C GLU A 733 -0.48 24.36 1.25
N ALA A 734 -0.67 23.08 0.96
CA ALA A 734 -1.21 22.65 -0.32
C ALA A 734 -2.69 23.06 -0.43
N THR A 735 -3.10 23.46 -1.61
CA THR A 735 -4.52 23.54 -1.95
C THR A 735 -4.99 22.14 -2.32
N VAL A 736 -5.78 21.55 -1.44
CA VAL A 736 -6.37 20.22 -1.65
C VAL A 736 -7.87 20.34 -1.81
N THR A 737 -8.37 19.85 -2.92
CA THR A 737 -9.80 19.74 -3.21
C THR A 737 -10.16 18.29 -3.47
N ALA A 738 -11.42 17.95 -3.20
CA ALA A 738 -11.96 16.65 -3.54
C ALA A 738 -13.33 16.79 -4.20
N THR A 739 -13.49 16.17 -5.36
CA THR A 739 -14.78 15.99 -6.02
C THR A 739 -15.40 14.71 -5.50
N VAL A 740 -16.51 14.86 -4.79
CA VAL A 740 -17.30 13.76 -4.22
C VAL A 740 -18.44 13.43 -5.16
N LEU A 741 -18.43 12.21 -5.68
CA LEU A 741 -19.49 11.63 -6.49
C LEU A 741 -20.41 10.84 -5.55
N ARG A 742 -21.65 11.30 -5.40
CA ARG A 742 -22.66 10.69 -4.52
C ARG A 742 -23.81 10.13 -5.35
N PRO A 743 -24.36 8.94 -5.03
CA PRO A 743 -25.56 8.45 -5.69
C PRO A 743 -26.72 9.44 -5.52
N LYS A 744 -27.49 9.69 -6.58
CA LYS A 744 -28.71 10.52 -6.51
C LYS A 744 -29.88 9.73 -5.92
N ASP A 745 -29.94 8.44 -6.20
CA ASP A 745 -30.90 7.48 -5.65
C ASP A 745 -30.22 6.12 -5.49
N SER A 746 -30.79 5.26 -4.66
CA SER A 746 -30.31 3.90 -4.51
C SER A 746 -31.06 2.96 -5.43
N VAL A 747 -30.37 1.96 -5.95
CA VAL A 747 -30.98 0.98 -6.84
C VAL A 747 -32.10 0.21 -6.12
N ALA A 748 -31.92 -0.06 -4.84
CA ALA A 748 -32.93 -0.66 -3.97
C ALA A 748 -34.26 0.13 -3.96
N ASN A 749 -34.17 1.45 -3.81
CA ASN A 749 -35.35 2.33 -3.83
C ASN A 749 -36.02 2.32 -5.20
N LEU A 750 -35.23 2.31 -6.27
CA LEU A 750 -35.74 2.29 -7.64
C LEU A 750 -36.45 0.97 -7.97
N LEU A 751 -35.86 -0.17 -7.61
CA LEU A 751 -36.49 -1.49 -7.82
C LEU A 751 -37.78 -1.66 -7.03
N ALA A 752 -37.86 -1.07 -5.84
CA ALA A 752 -39.10 -1.07 -5.06
C ALA A 752 -40.20 -0.19 -5.69
N ALA A 753 -39.83 0.95 -6.27
CA ALA A 753 -40.77 1.89 -6.91
C ALA A 753 -41.18 1.46 -8.33
N TYR A 754 -40.25 0.82 -9.06
CA TYR A 754 -40.40 0.38 -10.44
C TYR A 754 -40.01 -1.08 -10.55
N PRO A 755 -40.85 -2.00 -10.03
CA PRO A 755 -40.56 -3.43 -10.12
C PRO A 755 -40.41 -3.84 -11.60
N ALA A 756 -39.44 -4.72 -11.83
CA ALA A 756 -39.16 -5.31 -13.14
C ALA A 756 -40.44 -5.79 -13.83
N ARG A 757 -40.62 -5.41 -15.11
CA ARG A 757 -41.69 -5.94 -15.97
C ARG A 757 -41.35 -7.36 -16.41
N ALA A 758 -42.34 -8.11 -16.91
CA ALA A 758 -42.10 -9.44 -17.51
C ALA A 758 -40.90 -9.41 -18.48
N GLU A 759 -40.03 -10.42 -18.38
CA GLU A 759 -38.66 -10.42 -18.91
C GLU A 759 -38.55 -9.90 -20.37
N PRO A 760 -37.79 -8.82 -20.62
CA PRO A 760 -37.20 -8.57 -21.93
C PRO A 760 -36.13 -9.64 -22.21
N PRO A 761 -35.67 -9.82 -23.47
CA PRO A 761 -34.67 -10.82 -23.83
C PRO A 761 -33.25 -10.36 -23.44
N VAL A 762 -33.05 -9.86 -22.21
CA VAL A 762 -31.70 -9.65 -21.69
C VAL A 762 -31.20 -11.04 -21.26
N ARG A 763 -30.22 -11.58 -21.98
CA ARG A 763 -29.56 -12.82 -21.57
C ARG A 763 -28.88 -12.57 -20.22
N HIS A 764 -29.37 -13.23 -19.19
CA HIS A 764 -28.72 -13.27 -17.89
C HIS A 764 -27.93 -14.57 -17.75
N GLU A 765 -26.90 -14.57 -16.90
CA GLU A 765 -26.24 -15.82 -16.55
C GLU A 765 -27.23 -16.75 -15.80
N PRO A 766 -27.16 -18.08 -16.01
CA PRO A 766 -28.17 -19.02 -15.47
C PRO A 766 -28.32 -18.98 -13.94
N ALA A 767 -27.26 -18.65 -13.21
CA ALA A 767 -27.25 -18.58 -11.74
C ALA A 767 -27.46 -17.16 -11.19
N ALA A 768 -27.88 -16.20 -12.02
CA ALA A 768 -28.21 -14.87 -11.53
C ALA A 768 -29.35 -14.94 -10.50
N SER A 769 -29.28 -14.19 -9.42
CA SER A 769 -30.37 -14.04 -8.47
C SER A 769 -31.55 -13.26 -9.06
N ALA A 770 -32.71 -13.29 -8.40
CA ALA A 770 -33.83 -12.43 -8.79
C ALA A 770 -33.46 -10.94 -8.69
N GLY A 771 -32.70 -10.58 -7.64
CA GLY A 771 -32.13 -9.25 -7.45
C GLY A 771 -31.30 -8.82 -8.65
N GLN A 772 -30.30 -9.61 -9.03
CA GLN A 772 -29.40 -9.34 -10.15
C GLN A 772 -30.13 -9.19 -11.48
N ARG A 773 -31.15 -10.02 -11.76
CA ARG A 773 -31.96 -9.88 -12.97
C ARG A 773 -32.74 -8.56 -12.98
N ALA A 774 -33.47 -8.26 -11.90
CA ALA A 774 -34.26 -7.03 -11.79
C ALA A 774 -33.36 -5.79 -11.92
N SER A 775 -32.18 -5.87 -11.31
CA SER A 775 -31.12 -4.89 -11.40
C SER A 775 -30.68 -4.65 -12.83
N ALA A 776 -30.21 -5.69 -13.52
CA ALA A 776 -29.74 -5.59 -14.89
C ALA A 776 -30.81 -5.01 -15.83
N GLN A 777 -32.08 -5.32 -15.61
CA GLN A 777 -33.19 -4.73 -16.36
C GLN A 777 -33.36 -3.23 -16.08
N LEU A 778 -33.30 -2.81 -14.81
CA LEU A 778 -33.36 -1.41 -14.42
C LEU A 778 -32.29 -0.58 -15.14
N LEU A 779 -31.09 -1.13 -15.31
CA LEU A 779 -29.96 -0.42 -15.93
C LEU A 779 -30.07 -0.27 -17.45
N GLN A 780 -31.04 -0.92 -18.09
CA GLN A 780 -31.34 -0.72 -19.50
C GLN A 780 -32.36 0.42 -19.73
N ASP A 781 -33.05 0.87 -18.68
CA ASP A 781 -33.97 2.01 -18.78
C ASP A 781 -33.20 3.32 -18.59
N GLU A 782 -33.01 4.08 -19.67
CA GLU A 782 -32.31 5.38 -19.65
C GLU A 782 -32.86 6.37 -18.62
N ARG A 783 -34.19 6.37 -18.40
CA ARG A 783 -34.83 7.28 -17.45
C ARG A 783 -34.44 6.93 -16.02
N LEU A 784 -34.47 5.64 -15.69
CA LEU A 784 -34.11 5.15 -14.36
C LEU A 784 -32.60 5.20 -14.13
N TRP A 785 -31.81 4.90 -15.17
CA TRP A 785 -30.35 5.02 -15.17
C TRP A 785 -29.88 6.43 -14.77
N SER A 786 -30.48 7.48 -15.34
CA SER A 786 -30.12 8.87 -15.04
C SER A 786 -30.27 9.25 -13.55
N ARG A 787 -31.11 8.50 -12.80
CA ARG A 787 -31.32 8.65 -11.35
C ARG A 787 -30.29 7.93 -10.50
N ILE A 788 -29.53 6.99 -11.06
CA ILE A 788 -28.46 6.27 -10.37
C ILE A 788 -27.12 6.97 -10.58
N LEU A 789 -26.96 7.67 -11.71
CA LEU A 789 -25.75 8.45 -12.01
C LEU A 789 -25.43 9.43 -10.88
N PRO A 790 -24.16 9.49 -10.43
CA PRO A 790 -23.80 10.28 -9.28
C PRO A 790 -23.95 11.79 -9.54
N ALA A 791 -24.21 12.53 -8.47
CA ALA A 791 -24.06 13.97 -8.43
C ALA A 791 -22.68 14.32 -7.88
N ALA A 792 -21.99 15.25 -8.54
CA ALA A 792 -20.68 15.73 -8.12
C ALA A 792 -20.82 16.93 -7.16
N THR A 793 -20.00 16.97 -6.12
CA THR A 793 -19.85 18.13 -5.25
C THR A 793 -18.39 18.28 -4.88
N THR A 794 -17.83 19.47 -5.03
CA THR A 794 -16.44 19.76 -4.67
C THR A 794 -16.38 20.27 -3.23
N VAL A 795 -15.45 19.72 -2.46
CA VAL A 795 -15.11 20.18 -1.11
C VAL A 795 -13.63 20.52 -1.02
N ARG A 796 -13.27 21.47 -0.17
CA ARG A 796 -11.88 21.78 0.16
C ARG A 796 -11.47 21.01 1.41
N LEU A 797 -10.29 20.40 1.39
CA LEU A 797 -9.74 19.73 2.56
C LEU A 797 -8.87 20.71 3.36
N GLN A 798 -8.90 20.57 4.68
CA GLN A 798 -8.13 21.38 5.62
C GLN A 798 -6.89 20.60 6.07
N ASP A 799 -5.74 21.27 6.10
CA ASP A 799 -4.48 20.71 6.62
C ASP A 799 -4.56 20.60 8.16
N ASP A 800 -4.21 19.44 8.71
CA ASP A 800 -4.11 19.21 10.16
C ASP A 800 -2.73 19.58 10.74
N GLY A 801 -1.85 20.16 9.92
CA GLY A 801 -0.49 20.58 10.28
C GLY A 801 0.55 19.47 10.18
N LYS A 802 0.15 18.24 9.85
CA LYS A 802 1.04 17.08 9.73
C LYS A 802 1.18 16.59 8.28
N GLY A 803 0.75 17.40 7.32
CA GLY A 803 0.73 17.03 5.89
C GLY A 803 -0.41 16.07 5.58
N THR A 804 -1.43 16.06 6.43
CA THR A 804 -2.64 15.26 6.29
C THR A 804 -3.80 16.23 6.13
N TYR A 805 -4.51 16.11 5.03
CA TYR A 805 -5.62 16.98 4.66
C TYR A 805 -6.92 16.22 4.87
N ARG A 806 -7.91 16.86 5.50
CA ARG A 806 -9.17 16.21 5.88
C ARG A 806 -10.38 17.04 5.48
N ALA A 807 -11.47 16.35 5.15
CA ALA A 807 -12.79 16.95 5.08
C ALA A 807 -13.84 15.99 5.62
N THR A 808 -14.76 16.51 6.43
CA THR A 808 -15.98 15.81 6.82
C THR A 808 -17.08 16.18 5.85
N LEU A 809 -17.58 15.18 5.14
CA LEU A 809 -18.70 15.32 4.24
C LEU A 809 -20.02 15.24 5.04
N PRO A 810 -21.11 15.85 4.53
CA PRO A 810 -22.45 15.63 5.06
C PRO A 810 -22.76 14.14 5.20
N ALA A 811 -23.58 13.82 6.20
CA ALA A 811 -24.01 12.45 6.45
C ALA A 811 -24.60 11.81 5.19
N ALA A 812 -24.22 10.57 4.91
CA ALA A 812 -24.74 9.85 3.74
C ALA A 812 -26.25 9.63 3.90
N THR A 813 -27.02 10.00 2.88
CA THR A 813 -28.48 9.87 2.88
C THR A 813 -29.00 8.76 1.99
N VAL A 814 -28.17 8.31 1.04
CA VAL A 814 -28.54 7.35 -0.01
C VAL A 814 -27.53 6.20 0.03
N PRO A 815 -27.99 4.93 0.12
CA PRO A 815 -27.10 3.79 -0.03
C PRO A 815 -26.52 3.69 -1.44
N GLY A 816 -25.26 3.27 -1.56
CA GLY A 816 -24.60 3.06 -2.86
C GLY A 816 -23.13 3.41 -2.84
N ILE A 817 -22.55 3.51 -4.03
CA ILE A 817 -21.13 3.80 -4.24
C ILE A 817 -20.85 5.29 -4.07
N TYR A 818 -19.93 5.62 -3.17
CA TYR A 818 -19.39 6.97 -3.04
C TYR A 818 -17.94 6.99 -3.53
N THR A 819 -17.66 7.81 -4.53
CA THR A 819 -16.31 7.96 -5.10
C THR A 819 -15.79 9.36 -4.82
N VAL A 820 -14.54 9.45 -4.40
CA VAL A 820 -13.89 10.73 -4.07
C VAL A 820 -12.61 10.85 -4.89
N ILE A 821 -12.55 11.88 -5.73
CA ILE A 821 -11.41 12.21 -6.57
C ILE A 821 -10.72 13.42 -5.97
N PHE A 822 -9.45 13.28 -5.60
CA PHE A 822 -8.63 14.29 -4.94
C PHE A 822 -7.73 14.96 -5.95
N GLU A 823 -7.60 16.27 -5.81
CA GLU A 823 -6.59 17.07 -6.50
C GLU A 823 -5.84 17.91 -5.48
N ALA A 824 -4.52 17.73 -5.46
CA ALA A 824 -3.62 18.52 -4.65
C ALA A 824 -2.71 19.37 -5.52
N ALA A 825 -2.58 20.64 -5.14
CA ALA A 825 -1.66 21.59 -5.72
C ALA A 825 -0.82 22.24 -4.62
N ALA A 826 0.50 22.18 -4.75
CA ALA A 826 1.41 22.84 -3.83
C ALA A 826 2.53 23.55 -4.59
N ARG A 827 3.14 24.57 -3.99
CA ARG A 827 4.37 25.17 -4.52
C ARG A 827 5.44 25.05 -3.44
N THR A 828 6.55 24.39 -3.76
CA THR A 828 7.66 24.21 -2.80
C THR A 828 8.90 24.95 -3.28
N ALA A 829 9.60 25.60 -2.34
CA ALA A 829 10.87 26.26 -2.61
C ALA A 829 11.88 25.23 -3.17
N GLY A 830 12.50 25.54 -4.32
CA GLY A 830 13.47 24.67 -4.99
C GLY A 830 12.92 23.66 -6.00
N HIS A 831 11.62 23.38 -6.04
CA HIS A 831 11.06 22.31 -6.89
C HIS A 831 9.86 22.71 -7.78
N GLY A 832 9.33 23.92 -7.59
CA GLY A 832 8.27 24.47 -8.44
C GLY A 832 6.87 24.03 -8.02
N GLU A 833 5.96 23.97 -8.98
CA GLU A 833 4.57 23.53 -8.77
C GLU A 833 4.48 22.00 -8.73
N LEU A 834 3.77 21.48 -7.73
CA LEU A 834 3.43 20.08 -7.55
C LEU A 834 1.95 19.87 -7.82
N ARG A 835 1.61 18.87 -8.64
CA ARG A 835 0.24 18.35 -8.78
C ARG A 835 0.18 16.87 -8.46
N ARG A 836 -0.88 16.45 -7.76
CA ARG A 836 -1.20 15.04 -7.49
C ARG A 836 -2.69 14.79 -7.63
N THR A 837 -3.04 13.69 -8.25
CA THR A 837 -4.42 13.19 -8.32
C THR A 837 -4.52 11.83 -7.66
N GLY A 838 -5.58 11.61 -6.88
CA GLY A 838 -5.90 10.30 -6.32
C GLY A 838 -7.40 10.04 -6.38
N ALA A 839 -7.82 8.78 -6.28
CA ALA A 839 -9.22 8.44 -6.11
C ALA A 839 -9.39 7.22 -5.22
N VAL A 840 -10.44 7.25 -4.38
CA VAL A 840 -10.90 6.10 -3.59
C VAL A 840 -12.41 6.00 -3.67
N SER A 841 -12.94 4.79 -3.50
CA SER A 841 -14.38 4.55 -3.43
C SER A 841 -14.72 3.74 -2.18
N THR A 842 -15.94 3.91 -1.67
CA THR A 842 -16.49 3.10 -0.57
C THR A 842 -17.96 2.80 -0.83
N MET A 843 -18.42 1.64 -0.36
CA MET A 843 -19.82 1.25 -0.42
C MET A 843 -20.55 1.69 0.86
N VAL A 844 -21.51 2.61 0.72
CA VAL A 844 -22.40 2.99 1.83
C VAL A 844 -23.60 2.06 1.84
N ARG A 845 -23.74 1.28 2.91
CA ARG A 845 -24.88 0.36 3.09
C ARG A 845 -26.14 1.08 3.55
N ALA A 846 -27.28 0.41 3.42
CA ALA A 846 -28.52 0.85 4.05
C ALA A 846 -28.33 1.10 5.55
N GLY A 847 -29.05 2.09 6.09
CA GLY A 847 -29.05 2.36 7.52
C GLY A 847 -29.70 1.21 8.31
N GLN A 848 -29.65 1.29 9.64
CA GLN A 848 -30.37 0.34 10.48
C GLN A 848 -31.87 0.41 10.18
N ALA A 849 -32.46 -0.75 9.86
CA ALA A 849 -33.90 -0.86 9.65
C ALA A 849 -34.65 -0.52 10.95
N THR A 850 -35.74 0.23 10.85
CA THR A 850 -36.55 0.62 12.02
C THR A 850 -37.98 0.14 11.87
N ALA A 851 -38.61 -0.21 13.00
CA ALA A 851 -39.99 -0.70 13.00
C ALA A 851 -40.99 0.37 12.50
N GLU A 852 -40.68 1.65 12.67
CA GLU A 852 -41.55 2.75 12.25
C GLU A 852 -41.60 2.95 10.73
N LYS A 853 -40.53 2.56 10.02
CA LYS A 853 -40.41 2.72 8.56
C LYS A 853 -40.60 1.41 7.80
N SER A 854 -40.36 0.28 8.45
CA SER A 854 -40.48 -1.05 7.87
C SER A 854 -41.92 -1.55 7.90
N ASP A 855 -42.30 -2.39 6.92
CA ASP A 855 -43.56 -3.15 6.95
C ASP A 855 -43.26 -4.59 7.34
N VAL A 856 -43.93 -5.11 8.38
CA VAL A 856 -43.84 -6.52 8.78
C VAL A 856 -45.26 -7.03 9.02
N LYS A 857 -45.66 -8.04 8.25
CA LYS A 857 -47.02 -8.60 8.30
C LYS A 857 -47.01 -10.11 8.13
N VAL A 858 -47.91 -10.77 8.84
CA VAL A 858 -48.18 -12.19 8.65
C VAL A 858 -49.44 -12.36 7.82
N VAL A 859 -49.34 -13.09 6.72
CA VAL A 859 -50.46 -13.44 5.84
C VAL A 859 -50.79 -14.92 6.05
N SER A 860 -52.02 -15.24 6.43
CA SER A 860 -52.45 -16.63 6.55
C SER A 860 -52.61 -17.24 5.16
N LEU A 861 -52.00 -18.41 4.91
CA LEU A 861 -52.02 -19.06 3.60
C LEU A 861 -53.00 -20.25 3.56
N ALA A 862 -52.87 -21.19 4.51
CA ALA A 862 -53.72 -22.38 4.59
C ALA A 862 -53.63 -23.05 5.98
N THR A 863 -54.65 -23.85 6.32
CA THR A 863 -54.56 -24.84 7.41
C THR A 863 -54.32 -26.21 6.78
N THR A 864 -53.21 -26.86 7.11
CA THR A 864 -52.85 -28.19 6.60
C THR A 864 -52.82 -29.21 7.75
N THR A 865 -52.73 -30.50 7.43
CA THR A 865 -52.56 -31.57 8.44
C THR A 865 -51.27 -31.46 9.27
N ARG A 866 -50.35 -30.57 8.88
CA ARG A 866 -49.10 -30.25 9.59
C ARG A 866 -49.22 -29.01 10.49
N GLY A 867 -50.34 -28.30 10.46
CA GLY A 867 -50.58 -27.07 11.22
C GLY A 867 -51.05 -25.90 10.35
N ARG A 868 -51.04 -24.69 10.94
CA ARG A 868 -51.36 -23.44 10.23
C ARG A 868 -50.12 -22.93 9.49
N GLU A 869 -50.20 -22.86 8.17
CA GLU A 869 -49.16 -22.27 7.32
C GLU A 869 -49.42 -20.77 7.14
N VAL A 870 -48.44 -19.96 7.54
CA VAL A 870 -48.48 -18.50 7.40
C VAL A 870 -47.24 -18.02 6.66
N GLU A 871 -47.34 -16.88 5.99
CA GLU A 871 -46.23 -16.22 5.32
C GLU A 871 -45.94 -14.90 6.02
N LEU A 872 -44.72 -14.79 6.58
CA LEU A 872 -44.21 -13.51 7.07
C LEU A 872 -43.68 -12.73 5.87
N ARG A 873 -44.29 -11.57 5.57
CA ARG A 873 -43.79 -10.60 4.61
C ARG A 873 -43.11 -9.46 5.35
N LEU A 874 -41.89 -9.14 4.96
CA LEU A 874 -41.10 -8.07 5.55
C LEU A 874 -40.56 -7.12 4.47
N THR A 875 -40.60 -5.82 4.71
CA THR A 875 -40.03 -4.77 3.85
C THR A 875 -39.19 -3.84 4.72
N PRO A 876 -37.93 -4.20 5.00
CA PRO A 876 -37.08 -3.46 5.93
C PRO A 876 -36.67 -2.12 5.31
N ARG A 877 -36.85 -1.04 6.07
CA ARG A 877 -36.43 0.30 5.70
C ARG A 877 -35.72 1.01 6.84
N ASP A 878 -34.68 1.76 6.50
CA ASP A 878 -34.00 2.60 7.47
C ASP A 878 -34.82 3.84 7.87
N ARG A 879 -34.33 4.61 8.84
CA ARG A 879 -34.99 5.83 9.34
C ARG A 879 -35.28 6.87 8.25
N LEU A 880 -34.48 6.89 7.17
CA LEU A 880 -34.64 7.80 6.03
C LEU A 880 -35.54 7.21 4.94
N GLY A 881 -35.99 5.96 5.10
CA GLY A 881 -36.88 5.27 4.18
C GLY A 881 -36.15 4.48 3.09
N ASN A 882 -34.83 4.34 3.15
CA ASN A 882 -34.12 3.52 2.18
C ASN A 882 -34.37 2.02 2.44
N TYR A 883 -34.56 1.27 1.37
CA TYR A 883 -34.74 -0.18 1.46
C TYR A 883 -33.41 -0.88 1.72
N LEU A 884 -33.47 -2.04 2.40
CA LEU A 884 -32.31 -2.94 2.53
C LEU A 884 -31.73 -3.34 1.16
N GLY A 885 -32.59 -3.41 0.14
CA GLY A 885 -32.25 -3.77 -1.24
C GLY A 885 -32.34 -5.27 -1.49
N PRO A 886 -32.13 -5.72 -2.74
CA PRO A 886 -32.16 -7.13 -3.09
C PRO A 886 -30.90 -7.88 -2.65
N ASP A 887 -30.95 -9.21 -2.68
CA ASP A 887 -29.89 -10.17 -2.35
C ASP A 887 -29.34 -10.06 -0.93
N GLN A 888 -30.13 -9.52 0.01
CA GLN A 888 -29.76 -9.41 1.43
C GLN A 888 -30.50 -10.43 2.29
N SER A 889 -30.92 -11.56 1.72
CA SER A 889 -31.59 -12.63 2.49
C SER A 889 -30.76 -13.10 3.68
N ALA A 890 -29.42 -13.14 3.55
CA ALA A 890 -28.52 -13.49 4.64
C ALA A 890 -28.46 -12.45 5.77
N ALA A 891 -28.87 -11.21 5.51
CA ALA A 891 -28.99 -10.18 6.55
C ALA A 891 -30.31 -10.31 7.32
N VAL A 892 -31.29 -11.07 6.82
CA VAL A 892 -32.58 -11.27 7.49
C VAL A 892 -32.53 -12.58 8.26
N ALA A 893 -32.72 -12.53 9.58
CA ALA A 893 -32.93 -13.73 10.37
C ALA A 893 -34.29 -13.68 11.05
N VAL A 894 -34.99 -14.81 11.00
CA VAL A 894 -36.30 -14.99 11.62
C VAL A 894 -36.20 -16.16 12.58
N SER A 895 -36.32 -15.89 13.87
CA SER A 895 -36.48 -16.91 14.88
C SER A 895 -37.93 -16.97 15.34
N VAL A 896 -38.39 -18.18 15.61
CA VAL A 896 -39.75 -18.44 16.08
C VAL A 896 -39.70 -19.22 17.39
N GLY A 897 -40.63 -18.92 18.29
CA GLY A 897 -40.78 -19.62 19.57
C GLY A 897 -41.30 -21.04 19.40
N ASP A 898 -41.38 -21.76 20.52
CA ASP A 898 -41.83 -23.15 20.57
C ASP A 898 -43.19 -23.33 19.89
N GLY A 899 -43.34 -24.45 19.17
CA GLY A 899 -44.56 -24.74 18.40
C GLY A 899 -44.61 -24.10 17.01
N ALA A 900 -43.55 -23.44 16.54
CA ALA A 900 -43.43 -22.97 15.17
C ALA A 900 -42.06 -23.29 14.54
N LYS A 901 -42.01 -23.32 13.20
CA LYS A 901 -40.77 -23.43 12.43
C LYS A 901 -40.77 -22.43 11.27
N ALA A 902 -39.73 -21.60 11.17
CA ALA A 902 -39.49 -20.74 10.02
C ALA A 902 -38.75 -21.52 8.92
N GLY A 903 -39.11 -21.27 7.65
CA GLY A 903 -38.38 -21.73 6.48
C GLY A 903 -37.34 -20.71 6.02
N GLU A 904 -36.84 -20.89 4.80
CA GLU A 904 -35.83 -20.01 4.22
C GLU A 904 -36.39 -18.62 3.85
N VAL A 905 -35.54 -17.61 3.98
CA VAL A 905 -35.86 -16.25 3.55
C VAL A 905 -35.76 -16.14 2.04
N ARG A 906 -36.87 -15.79 1.39
CA ARG A 906 -36.93 -15.58 -0.06
C ARG A 906 -36.99 -14.09 -0.38
N ASP A 907 -36.06 -13.62 -1.20
CA ASP A 907 -36.05 -12.24 -1.71
C ASP A 907 -37.01 -12.11 -2.90
N LEU A 908 -37.81 -11.04 -2.90
CA LEU A 908 -38.71 -10.69 -3.99
C LEU A 908 -38.11 -9.68 -4.98
N ALA A 909 -36.83 -9.32 -4.84
CA ALA A 909 -36.06 -8.42 -5.68
C ALA A 909 -36.55 -6.96 -5.72
N ASN A 910 -37.51 -6.59 -4.89
CA ASN A 910 -38.10 -5.25 -4.79
C ASN A 910 -37.91 -4.63 -3.39
N GLY A 911 -36.95 -5.17 -2.61
CA GLY A 911 -36.69 -4.75 -1.23
C GLY A 911 -37.63 -5.38 -0.19
N SER A 912 -38.54 -6.26 -0.60
CA SER A 912 -39.35 -7.10 0.27
C SER A 912 -38.87 -8.55 0.29
N TYR A 913 -39.06 -9.21 1.43
CA TYR A 913 -38.74 -10.62 1.63
C TYR A 913 -39.93 -11.37 2.19
N VAL A 914 -39.96 -12.68 1.95
CA VAL A 914 -40.97 -13.58 2.50
C VAL A 914 -40.33 -14.76 3.22
N VAL A 915 -40.92 -15.16 4.34
CA VAL A 915 -40.50 -16.31 5.13
C VAL A 915 -41.72 -17.17 5.43
N PRO A 916 -41.80 -18.41 4.92
CA PRO A 916 -42.87 -19.32 5.30
C PRO A 916 -42.68 -19.76 6.75
N ILE A 917 -43.75 -19.75 7.54
CA ILE A 917 -43.76 -20.21 8.92
C ILE A 917 -44.86 -21.26 9.08
N VAL A 918 -44.49 -22.43 9.62
CA VAL A 918 -45.43 -23.49 9.96
C VAL A 918 -45.66 -23.44 11.47
N VAL A 919 -46.91 -23.21 11.88
CA VAL A 919 -47.33 -23.18 13.28
C VAL A 919 -48.09 -24.46 13.61
N ALA A 920 -47.68 -25.19 14.64
CA ALA A 920 -48.34 -26.41 15.08
C ALA A 920 -49.80 -26.13 15.49
N GLU A 921 -50.69 -27.08 15.20
CA GLU A 921 -52.15 -26.96 15.34
C GLU A 921 -52.63 -26.67 16.78
N ARG A 922 -51.79 -26.96 17.79
CA ARG A 922 -52.05 -26.74 19.23
C ARG A 922 -50.96 -25.89 19.91
N ALA A 923 -50.29 -25.00 19.18
CA ALA A 923 -49.30 -24.12 19.79
C ALA A 923 -49.99 -23.13 20.76
N ASP A 924 -49.90 -23.43 22.06
CA ASP A 924 -50.33 -22.57 23.17
C ASP A 924 -49.17 -22.46 24.19
N PRO A 925 -48.60 -21.27 24.41
CA PRO A 925 -49.01 -19.96 23.85
C PRO A 925 -48.72 -19.79 22.36
N ASP A 926 -49.45 -18.87 21.71
CA ASP A 926 -49.20 -18.46 20.31
C ASP A 926 -47.72 -18.07 20.12
N PRO A 927 -47.00 -18.71 19.17
CA PRO A 927 -45.55 -18.55 19.06
C PRO A 927 -45.14 -17.11 18.83
N THR A 928 -44.00 -16.73 19.41
CA THR A 928 -43.35 -15.46 19.12
C THR A 928 -42.56 -15.55 17.82
N VAL A 929 -42.50 -14.45 17.07
CA VAL A 929 -41.64 -14.27 15.90
C VAL A 929 -40.73 -13.10 16.22
N THR A 930 -39.43 -13.33 16.14
CA THR A 930 -38.42 -12.28 16.22
C THR A 930 -37.74 -12.16 14.87
N VAL A 931 -37.78 -10.96 14.30
CA VAL A 931 -37.07 -10.62 13.07
C VAL A 931 -35.89 -9.76 13.43
N THR A 932 -34.70 -10.16 12.98
CA THR A 932 -33.49 -9.34 13.05
C THR A 932 -32.99 -9.02 11.64
N ILE A 933 -32.45 -7.82 11.48
CA ILE A 933 -31.83 -7.33 10.24
C ILE A 933 -30.38 -6.98 10.57
N ALA A 934 -29.44 -7.66 9.90
CA ALA A 934 -28.00 -7.53 10.12
C ALA A 934 -27.60 -7.69 11.61
N GLY A 935 -28.26 -8.62 12.31
CA GLY A 935 -28.02 -8.91 13.73
C GLY A 935 -28.80 -8.01 14.70
N GLU A 936 -29.43 -6.95 14.24
CA GLU A 936 -30.19 -6.01 15.07
C GLU A 936 -31.69 -6.37 15.11
N PRO A 937 -32.37 -6.32 16.26
CA PRO A 937 -33.79 -6.61 16.35
C PRO A 937 -34.63 -5.56 15.63
N LEU A 938 -35.50 -6.01 14.71
CA LEU A 938 -36.47 -5.16 14.02
C LEU A 938 -37.84 -5.23 14.71
N VAL A 939 -38.35 -6.45 14.95
CA VAL A 939 -39.64 -6.65 15.62
C VAL A 939 -39.65 -7.98 16.37
N THR A 940 -40.30 -7.99 17.53
CA THR A 940 -40.69 -9.21 18.25
C THR A 940 -42.18 -9.12 18.55
N GLY A 941 -42.94 -10.12 18.10
CA GLY A 941 -44.39 -10.16 18.30
C GLY A 941 -44.94 -11.57 18.19
N ARG A 942 -46.17 -11.80 18.66
CA ARG A 942 -46.84 -13.10 18.48
C ARG A 942 -47.34 -13.25 17.05
N VAL A 943 -47.36 -14.46 16.49
CA VAL A 943 -47.81 -14.71 15.11
C VAL A 943 -49.20 -14.11 14.85
N SER A 944 -50.15 -14.28 15.78
CA SER A 944 -51.51 -13.72 15.68
C SER A 944 -51.56 -12.20 15.76
N SER A 945 -50.66 -11.58 16.53
CA SER A 945 -50.60 -10.11 16.68
C SER A 945 -50.05 -9.42 15.42
N LEU A 946 -49.19 -10.11 14.66
CA LEU A 946 -48.65 -9.62 13.39
C LEU A 946 -49.59 -9.88 12.20
N ALA A 947 -50.61 -10.73 12.39
CA ALA A 947 -51.67 -10.97 11.40
C ALA A 947 -52.80 -9.93 11.47
N THR A 948 -52.96 -9.22 12.59
CA THR A 948 -54.06 -8.26 12.83
C THR A 948 -53.68 -6.80 12.56
N TRP A 949 -52.43 -6.51 12.18
CA TRP A 949 -51.94 -5.15 11.89
C TRP A 949 -52.64 -4.48 10.68
N THR A 950 -53.38 -5.25 9.88
CA THR A 950 -54.23 -4.79 8.77
C THR A 950 -55.46 -3.98 9.20
N GLU A 951 -55.89 -4.05 10.46
CA GLU A 951 -57.11 -3.37 10.95
C GLU A 951 -56.84 -1.94 11.44
N ARG A 952 -55.74 -1.68 12.17
CA ARG A 952 -55.45 -0.34 12.74
C ARG A 952 -55.07 0.70 11.70
N GLY A 953 -54.34 0.32 10.64
CA GLY A 953 -54.02 1.20 9.52
C GLY A 953 -55.26 1.55 8.69
N ARG A 954 -56.18 0.59 8.51
CA ARG A 954 -57.51 0.81 7.90
C ARG A 954 -58.35 1.76 8.74
N LEU A 955 -58.35 1.59 10.06
CA LEU A 955 -59.09 2.47 10.97
C LEU A 955 -58.55 3.91 10.96
N TRP A 956 -57.23 4.08 10.94
CA TRP A 956 -56.59 5.40 10.82
C TRP A 956 -56.85 6.06 9.45
N PHE A 957 -56.77 5.28 8.36
CA PHE A 957 -57.11 5.77 7.02
C PHE A 957 -58.58 6.21 6.96
N TRP A 958 -59.51 5.41 7.50
CA TRP A 958 -60.92 5.78 7.58
C TRP A 958 -61.15 6.99 8.50
N LEU A 959 -60.44 7.12 9.62
CA LEU A 959 -60.53 8.30 10.49
C LEU A 959 -60.05 9.57 9.78
N VAL A 960 -58.97 9.51 8.99
CA VAL A 960 -58.48 10.65 8.19
C VAL A 960 -59.46 11.00 7.06
N VAL A 961 -59.97 10.01 6.34
CA VAL A 961 -60.97 10.22 5.28
C VAL A 961 -62.26 10.83 5.85
N VAL A 962 -62.76 10.30 6.97
CA VAL A 962 -63.94 10.84 7.66
C VAL A 962 -63.67 12.27 8.16
N SER A 963 -62.48 12.55 8.71
CA SER A 963 -62.11 13.90 9.14
C SER A 963 -62.05 14.90 7.99
N LEU A 964 -61.52 14.50 6.82
CA LEU A 964 -61.49 15.33 5.62
C LEU A 964 -62.89 15.59 5.05
N VAL A 965 -63.78 14.59 5.07
CA VAL A 965 -65.19 14.73 4.66
C VAL A 965 -65.93 15.68 5.61
N TRP A 966 -65.72 15.57 6.92
CA TRP A 966 -66.30 16.48 7.90
C TRP A 966 -65.77 17.91 7.76
N ALA A 967 -64.47 18.08 7.49
CA ALA A 967 -63.89 19.41 7.22
C ALA A 967 -64.49 20.04 5.96
N ALA A 968 -64.67 19.26 4.87
CA ALA A 968 -65.32 19.73 3.65
C ALA A 968 -66.79 20.09 3.88
N ALA A 969 -67.53 19.28 4.64
CA ALA A 969 -68.91 19.55 5.02
C ALA A 969 -69.02 20.82 5.88
N LEU A 970 -68.12 21.01 6.85
CA LEU A 970 -68.06 22.22 7.68
C LEU A 970 -67.79 23.47 6.83
N VAL A 971 -66.88 23.39 5.86
CA VAL A 971 -66.61 24.49 4.92
C VAL A 971 -67.85 24.81 4.08
N LEU A 972 -68.58 23.79 3.60
CA LEU A 972 -69.82 23.99 2.86
C LEU A 972 -70.93 24.60 3.72
N VAL A 973 -71.07 24.17 4.98
CA VAL A 973 -72.02 24.76 5.95
C VAL A 973 -71.64 26.20 6.27
N LEU A 974 -70.36 26.49 6.48
CA LEU A 974 -69.88 27.86 6.70
C LEU A 974 -70.11 28.75 5.48
N LEU A 975 -69.91 28.23 4.27
CA LEU A 975 -70.21 28.95 3.03
C LEU A 975 -71.72 29.16 2.84
N ALA A 976 -72.56 28.18 3.20
CA ALA A 976 -74.01 28.29 3.17
C ALA A 976 -74.52 29.28 4.23
N TRP A 977 -73.99 29.23 5.45
CA TRP A 977 -74.29 30.18 6.52
C TRP A 977 -73.85 31.59 6.15
N ARG A 978 -72.66 31.77 5.55
CA ARG A 978 -72.19 33.07 5.05
C ARG A 978 -73.04 33.59 3.89
N ARG A 979 -73.61 32.71 3.06
CA ARG A 979 -74.60 33.08 2.02
C ARG A 979 -75.96 33.44 2.63
N HIS A 980 -76.36 32.79 3.73
CA HIS A 980 -77.63 33.07 4.41
C HIS A 980 -77.56 34.36 5.25
N ALA A 981 -76.46 34.60 5.97
CA ALA A 981 -76.20 35.82 6.72
C ALA A 981 -76.07 37.08 5.83
N ARG A 982 -75.75 36.92 4.54
CA ARG A 982 -75.79 38.00 3.53
C ARG A 982 -77.18 38.24 2.93
N ARG A 983 -78.19 37.44 3.29
CA ARG A 983 -79.56 37.49 2.76
C ARG A 983 -80.63 37.76 3.82
N ALA A 984 -80.25 37.96 5.08
CA ALA A 984 -81.16 38.44 6.11
C ALA A 984 -81.11 40.00 6.14
N PRO A 985 -82.25 40.68 6.01
CA PRO A 985 -82.34 42.15 6.10
C PRO A 985 -82.07 42.69 7.50
#